data_AF-A0AAD3DBQ0-F1
#
_entry.id   AF-A0AAD3DBQ0-F1
#
_cell.length_a   1.000
_cell.length_b   1.000
_cell.length_c   1.000
_cell.angle_alpha   90.00
_cell.angle_beta   90.00
_cell.angle_gamma   90.00
#
_symmetry.space_group_name_H-M   'P 1'
#
loop_
_entity.id
_entity.type
_entity.pdbx_description
1 polymer ?
#
loop_
_entity_poly.entity_id
_entity_poly.type
_entity_poly.pdbx_seq_one_letter_code
_entity_poly.pdbx_strand_id
1 'polypeptide(L)'
;MSPQFAGVASALVNNNYANKGIDIKFLPTCPVGHEQANVRKYQDANPSSVTMGTVEQNIFTPTLAADPTLKTTAVASMFSKSPLCIASLKDPQSESLKIGAHEDTVELMKRIFPSHEVVASPRATKNTDLLSNNDGISAIQAYTTTEVPALRRVLKEDPVVTTLEGLNGTKLGYSQLIFTADECLKGDQRAVVQAFCEATFEGWANAIRNPEEAMQMVNEAKKMLGLDDESNDHWHPSSEFDLEMLKSCDDFVKGTYEGDRYGVINADRWNEANTWLMKGKVSKDFGFDREVWQPPKNLLPGNNLARTILDDAKNSATFFEQTYGRKPSLAVITVGDLKRYQHGERRLQIYSNTSSSWFSKTSTGAANGFDVEEINLDSSTTTDELLSQIYALRDVDGIQLMWPLPDHIDTARVYSAIDVAKDVDGIHYIGQMEIGNKDAYPPVTPAAALALMDQHGVDVSGKRVLVIGRSPIVGSPIAHMVREKGGAVTVAHSGVSEDDLKTLVGEADVVITCAGEPGLVKAEWVKGADVVNVGTTFVEELDSLVSDVEGDIGKYAGRYSPVPGGIGPLSAPMLFKNVAKAAWDQMSRTGIVVDNGWDRHPATLTKTYHFDSYTEALEAAKKVDELSTIMDHHANMKLTHKCVHGCEMELEFFTFEAKQITEKDYDAAQAVDMILSKDTVEMDKYSYNLNEESIAKYPANPRGSSKLLRCDGPGNITYYDNFSEVFPSLAKGCHLVFNDSRVLDARLFVKGSNGSKVELMILDLGSINVSKSCNTTSLQAMIRAENIQVGDTFDEYGGNGTIEVVGIKGIWEEDEKSDGNGTECFVTINSESSVEEYLGKAGSVPIPPYLHRDSEEKDHESYNNTYAANAGSVAAPTAGLHFTEEVLNEIGPENCSYLSLHVGAGTFKPVMVKDARDHEMHAETFAVSVKELKSIISALKQNKPLIVVGTTSSRTLESLFWCGVKRIRGLDDGSPSLSLGQFDWVPLKVGEGRNVSRIAAFEALIDGLDDSEYIHGQTSLMISPPIYEFKVVDHLVTNFHAPDSTLMLLVSALIKDSAGSKIPQIYEDAQANGYRFLSFGDVCMFSRPGLSGTIR
;
A
#
# COMPACT_ATOMS: atom_id res chain seq x y z
N MET A 1 -45.03 -3.69 17.63
CA MET A 1 -43.71 -3.37 18.24
C MET A 1 -42.65 -3.85 17.28
N SER A 2 -41.65 -3.01 16.97
CA SER A 2 -40.57 -3.40 16.07
C SER A 2 -39.71 -4.49 16.71
N PRO A 3 -38.98 -5.29 15.91
CA PRO A 3 -37.99 -6.23 16.41
C PRO A 3 -36.98 -5.59 17.35
N GLN A 4 -36.70 -4.30 17.17
CA GLN A 4 -35.84 -3.47 18.01
C GLN A 4 -36.34 -3.26 19.46
N PHE A 5 -37.52 -3.77 19.81
CA PHE A 5 -37.98 -3.81 21.19
C PHE A 5 -37.66 -5.15 21.89
N ALA A 6 -37.14 -6.16 21.19
CA ALA A 6 -36.90 -7.49 21.75
C ALA A 6 -35.94 -7.46 22.94
N GLY A 7 -34.87 -6.67 22.88
CA GLY A 7 -33.95 -6.54 24.02
C GLY A 7 -34.52 -5.76 25.20
N VAL A 8 -35.33 -4.73 24.97
CA VAL A 8 -36.05 -4.02 26.06
C VAL A 8 -37.06 -4.94 26.72
N ALA A 9 -37.83 -5.69 25.93
CA ALA A 9 -38.78 -6.67 26.43
C ALA A 9 -38.07 -7.80 27.20
N SER A 10 -36.99 -8.34 26.66
CA SER A 10 -36.19 -9.36 27.33
C SER A 10 -35.57 -8.85 28.63
N ALA A 11 -35.02 -7.64 28.63
CA ALA A 11 -34.45 -7.01 29.82
C ALA A 11 -35.52 -6.73 30.89
N LEU A 12 -36.73 -6.36 30.48
CA LEU A 12 -37.86 -6.13 31.37
C LEU A 12 -38.35 -7.44 32.00
N VAL A 13 -38.61 -8.47 31.19
CA VAL A 13 -39.09 -9.78 31.65
C VAL A 13 -38.07 -10.49 32.54
N ASN A 14 -36.77 -10.37 32.20
CA ASN A 14 -35.68 -10.96 32.99
C ASN A 14 -35.24 -10.12 34.19
N ASN A 15 -35.90 -8.99 34.46
CA ASN A 15 -35.57 -8.06 35.55
C ASN A 15 -34.14 -7.47 35.48
N ASN A 16 -33.51 -7.41 34.31
CA ASN A 16 -32.15 -6.88 34.14
C ASN A 16 -32.03 -5.44 34.68
N TYR A 17 -33.06 -4.60 34.45
CA TYR A 17 -33.11 -3.24 34.96
C TYR A 17 -33.13 -3.19 36.50
N ALA A 18 -33.99 -4.00 37.13
CA ALA A 18 -34.10 -4.06 38.58
C ALA A 18 -32.81 -4.61 39.23
N ASN A 19 -32.15 -5.58 38.57
CA ASN A 19 -30.85 -6.11 39.00
C ASN A 19 -29.74 -5.06 38.98
N LYS A 20 -29.83 -4.06 38.08
CA LYS A 20 -28.97 -2.88 38.07
C LYS A 20 -29.50 -1.72 38.92
N GLY A 21 -30.51 -1.96 39.76
CA GLY A 21 -31.08 -0.98 40.68
C GLY A 21 -31.96 0.09 40.02
N ILE A 22 -32.47 -0.17 38.81
CA ILE A 22 -33.27 0.78 38.03
C ILE A 22 -34.76 0.42 38.13
N ASP A 23 -35.57 1.37 38.60
CA ASP A 23 -37.03 1.34 38.48
C ASP A 23 -37.46 2.05 37.20
N ILE A 24 -37.86 1.27 36.19
CA ILE A 24 -38.21 1.76 34.85
C ILE A 24 -39.71 2.05 34.73
N LYS A 25 -40.06 3.24 34.21
CA LYS A 25 -41.45 3.62 33.90
C LYS A 25 -41.56 4.07 32.45
N PHE A 26 -42.53 3.52 31.73
CA PHE A 26 -42.82 3.90 30.35
C PHE A 26 -43.85 5.02 30.32
N LEU A 27 -43.57 6.05 29.52
CA LEU A 27 -44.49 7.16 29.28
C LEU A 27 -45.35 6.87 28.03
N PRO A 28 -46.56 7.44 27.94
CA PRO A 28 -47.35 7.38 26.71
C PRO A 28 -46.57 7.93 25.51
N THR A 29 -46.88 7.42 24.33
CA THR A 29 -46.34 7.94 23.06
C THR A 29 -46.69 9.42 22.89
N CYS A 30 -45.85 10.16 22.17
CA CYS A 30 -46.14 11.54 21.82
C CYS A 30 -45.85 11.80 20.33
N PRO A 31 -46.50 12.83 19.74
CA PRO A 31 -46.29 13.16 18.33
C PRO A 31 -44.83 13.52 18.02
N VAL A 32 -44.43 13.27 16.77
CA VAL A 32 -43.09 13.57 16.25
C VAL A 32 -42.78 15.06 16.38
N GLY A 33 -41.57 15.39 16.84
CA GLY A 33 -41.09 16.75 17.08
C GLY A 33 -41.45 17.30 18.47
N HIS A 34 -42.28 16.60 19.24
CA HIS A 34 -42.68 17.01 20.59
C HIS A 34 -42.01 16.18 21.70
N GLU A 35 -41.21 15.17 21.36
CA GLU A 35 -40.65 14.20 22.29
C GLU A 35 -39.81 14.87 23.37
N GLN A 36 -38.95 15.81 22.99
CA GLN A 36 -38.12 16.50 23.96
C GLN A 36 -38.90 17.43 24.89
N ALA A 37 -39.88 18.15 24.35
CA ALA A 37 -40.73 19.02 25.15
C ALA A 37 -41.52 18.20 26.19
N ASN A 38 -41.94 16.99 25.84
CA ASN A 38 -42.62 16.08 26.76
C ASN A 38 -41.68 15.44 27.78
N VAL A 39 -40.47 15.03 27.38
CA VAL A 39 -39.42 14.56 28.30
C VAL A 39 -39.14 15.63 29.36
N ARG A 40 -38.98 16.90 28.94
CA ARG A 40 -38.80 18.03 29.86
C ARG A 40 -40.00 18.22 30.78
N LYS A 41 -41.20 18.31 30.23
CA LYS A 41 -42.44 18.49 30.99
C LYS A 41 -42.62 17.40 32.06
N TYR A 42 -42.27 16.15 31.74
CA TYR A 42 -42.35 15.05 32.68
C TYR A 42 -41.26 15.12 33.76
N GLN A 43 -40.03 15.43 33.36
CA GLN A 43 -38.91 15.61 34.29
C GLN A 43 -39.16 16.76 35.28
N ASP A 44 -39.72 17.88 34.82
CA ASP A 44 -40.06 19.02 35.68
C ASP A 44 -41.11 18.65 36.73
N ALA A 45 -42.06 17.78 36.38
CA ALA A 45 -43.04 17.23 37.30
C ALA A 45 -42.46 16.14 38.23
N ASN A 46 -41.33 15.52 37.84
CA ASN A 46 -40.71 14.39 38.53
C ASN A 46 -39.18 14.56 38.62
N PRO A 47 -38.68 15.54 39.40
CA PRO A 47 -37.26 15.92 39.39
C PRO A 47 -36.29 14.84 39.92
N SER A 48 -36.81 13.80 40.59
CA SER A 48 -36.03 12.68 41.12
C SER A 48 -35.84 11.51 40.14
N SER A 49 -36.53 11.51 38.99
CA SER A 49 -36.34 10.49 37.95
C SER A 49 -35.31 10.93 36.92
N VAL A 50 -34.72 9.99 36.18
CA VAL A 50 -33.98 10.30 34.94
C VAL A 50 -34.92 10.02 33.79
N THR A 51 -35.39 11.07 33.11
CA THR A 51 -36.31 10.94 31.97
C THR A 51 -35.54 10.99 30.66
N MET A 52 -35.78 9.99 29.82
CA MET A 52 -35.19 9.85 28.48
C MET A 52 -36.29 9.58 27.46
N GLY A 53 -36.13 10.11 26.25
CA GLY A 53 -37.00 9.81 25.11
C GLY A 53 -36.33 8.82 24.16
N THR A 54 -37.12 8.10 23.37
CA THR A 54 -36.61 7.26 22.28
C THR A 54 -37.22 7.66 20.95
N VAL A 55 -36.41 7.77 19.90
CA VAL A 55 -36.82 8.23 18.56
C VAL A 55 -36.03 7.50 17.48
N GLU A 56 -36.56 7.48 16.26
CA GLU A 56 -35.87 6.91 15.10
C GLU A 56 -34.84 7.91 14.54
N GLN A 57 -33.65 7.44 14.17
CA GLN A 57 -32.53 8.28 13.70
C GLN A 57 -32.88 9.20 12.52
N ASN A 58 -33.62 8.69 11.54
CA ASN A 58 -34.08 9.42 10.35
C ASN A 58 -35.19 10.45 10.64
N ILE A 59 -35.89 10.31 11.76
CA ILE A 59 -36.87 11.29 12.26
C ILE A 59 -36.18 12.35 13.12
N PHE A 60 -35.26 11.93 13.99
CA PHE A 60 -34.59 12.82 14.94
C PHE A 60 -33.58 13.77 14.29
N THR A 61 -32.80 13.29 13.31
CA THR A 61 -31.72 14.10 12.70
C THR A 61 -32.25 15.33 11.94
N PRO A 62 -33.26 15.22 11.06
CA PRO A 62 -33.86 16.39 10.40
C PRO A 62 -34.52 17.34 11.40
N THR A 63 -35.19 16.80 12.43
CA THR A 63 -35.88 17.59 13.46
C THR A 63 -34.89 18.42 14.29
N LEU A 64 -33.77 17.82 14.73
CA LEU A 64 -32.71 18.52 15.44
C LEU A 64 -32.02 19.58 14.58
N ALA A 65 -31.90 19.33 13.26
CA ALA A 65 -31.36 20.30 12.32
C ALA A 65 -32.32 21.47 12.05
N ALA A 66 -33.64 21.21 12.04
CA ALA A 66 -34.68 22.20 11.83
C ALA A 66 -34.93 23.06 13.09
N ASP A 67 -34.78 22.48 14.29
CA ASP A 67 -34.89 23.20 15.57
C ASP A 67 -33.67 22.95 16.48
N PRO A 68 -32.61 23.77 16.34
CA PRO A 68 -31.42 23.68 17.19
C PRO A 68 -31.66 24.06 18.66
N THR A 69 -32.83 24.62 19.01
CA THR A 69 -33.13 25.09 20.39
C THR A 69 -33.54 23.95 21.34
N LEU A 70 -33.62 22.76 20.78
CA LEU A 70 -33.86 21.49 21.45
C LEU A 70 -32.82 21.17 22.55
N LYS A 71 -31.59 21.71 22.56
CA LYS A 71 -30.61 21.55 23.69
C LYS A 71 -30.52 20.11 24.26
N THR A 72 -30.05 19.14 23.49
CA THR A 72 -29.86 17.73 23.92
C THR A 72 -28.42 17.51 24.41
N THR A 73 -28.19 16.82 25.53
CA THR A 73 -26.82 16.54 26.06
C THR A 73 -26.43 15.09 26.25
N ALA A 74 -27.35 14.14 26.22
CA ALA A 74 -26.96 12.76 26.00
C ALA A 74 -27.79 12.11 24.92
N VAL A 75 -27.09 11.30 24.13
CA VAL A 75 -27.64 10.48 23.08
C VAL A 75 -26.98 9.11 23.16
N ALA A 76 -27.80 8.07 23.03
CA ALA A 76 -27.40 6.68 23.08
C ALA A 76 -28.07 5.94 21.90
N SER A 77 -27.27 5.60 20.89
CA SER A 77 -27.75 4.90 19.69
C SER A 77 -27.76 3.40 19.88
N MET A 78 -28.92 2.77 19.99
CA MET A 78 -29.03 1.36 20.35
C MET A 78 -28.58 0.38 19.26
N PHE A 79 -28.55 0.81 17.99
CA PHE A 79 -28.12 0.00 16.85
C PHE A 79 -27.18 0.79 15.93
N SER A 80 -26.23 0.11 15.29
CA SER A 80 -25.33 0.75 14.33
C SER A 80 -26.03 0.99 12.99
N LYS A 81 -26.81 0.02 12.48
CA LYS A 81 -27.49 0.08 11.16
C LYS A 81 -28.70 -0.87 11.10
N SER A 82 -29.82 -0.40 10.57
CA SER A 82 -30.78 -1.25 9.82
C SER A 82 -31.10 -0.47 8.55
N PRO A 83 -30.64 -0.88 7.36
CA PRO A 83 -30.67 -0.03 6.19
C PRO A 83 -32.10 0.39 5.84
N LEU A 84 -32.30 1.70 5.77
CA LEU A 84 -33.43 2.32 5.12
C LEU A 84 -33.23 2.08 3.62
N CYS A 85 -34.28 1.63 2.96
CA CYS A 85 -34.25 1.28 1.55
C CYS A 85 -35.47 1.84 0.83
N ILE A 86 -35.42 1.84 -0.49
CA ILE A 86 -36.63 1.76 -1.31
C ILE A 86 -36.91 0.29 -1.59
N ALA A 87 -38.13 -0.15 -1.29
CA ALA A 87 -38.67 -1.42 -1.74
C ALA A 87 -39.64 -1.17 -2.90
N SER A 88 -39.41 -1.83 -4.03
CA SER A 88 -40.19 -1.67 -5.27
C SER A 88 -40.32 -2.99 -6.02
N LEU A 89 -41.24 -3.05 -6.98
CA LEU A 89 -41.36 -4.22 -7.86
C LEU A 89 -40.37 -4.20 -9.04
N LYS A 90 -39.75 -3.04 -9.29
CA LYS A 90 -38.79 -2.81 -10.37
C LYS A 90 -37.59 -2.04 -9.84
N ASP A 91 -36.45 -2.14 -10.52
CA ASP A 91 -35.23 -1.41 -10.16
C ASP A 91 -35.45 0.12 -10.22
N PRO A 92 -35.38 0.83 -9.07
CA PRO A 92 -35.52 2.28 -9.00
C PRO A 92 -34.48 3.05 -9.81
N GLN A 93 -33.32 2.48 -10.12
CA GLN A 93 -32.29 3.16 -10.91
C GLN A 93 -32.59 3.15 -12.41
N SER A 94 -33.52 2.30 -12.86
CA SER A 94 -33.81 2.09 -14.28
C SER A 94 -34.99 2.92 -14.82
N GLU A 95 -35.91 3.38 -13.95
CA GLU A 95 -37.13 4.13 -14.33
C GLU A 95 -37.49 5.20 -13.26
N SER A 96 -38.17 6.29 -13.66
CA SER A 96 -38.73 7.26 -12.70
C SER A 96 -39.96 6.66 -12.02
N LEU A 97 -39.92 6.55 -10.69
CA LEU A 97 -40.97 5.94 -9.87
C LEU A 97 -41.64 6.99 -8.98
N LYS A 98 -42.90 6.72 -8.62
CA LYS A 98 -43.59 7.44 -7.55
C LYS A 98 -43.34 6.72 -6.22
N ILE A 99 -42.61 7.36 -5.32
CA ILE A 99 -42.14 6.81 -4.05
C ILE A 99 -43.03 7.31 -2.92
N GLY A 100 -43.71 6.39 -2.24
CA GLY A 100 -44.41 6.67 -0.98
C GLY A 100 -43.43 6.72 0.18
N ALA A 101 -43.30 7.86 0.84
CA ALA A 101 -42.44 8.07 2.00
C ALA A 101 -43.26 8.51 3.22
N HIS A 102 -42.78 8.20 4.42
CA HIS A 102 -43.40 8.70 5.65
C HIS A 102 -43.36 10.22 5.66
N GLU A 103 -44.44 10.87 6.13
CA GLU A 103 -44.62 12.33 6.15
C GLU A 103 -43.36 13.07 6.65
N ASP A 104 -42.81 12.64 7.79
CA ASP A 104 -41.61 13.23 8.42
C ASP A 104 -40.30 13.06 7.63
N THR A 105 -40.29 12.20 6.62
CA THR A 105 -39.10 11.87 5.83
C THR A 105 -39.24 12.19 4.35
N VAL A 106 -40.38 12.73 3.90
CA VAL A 106 -40.62 13.08 2.50
C VAL A 106 -39.54 14.02 1.96
N GLU A 107 -39.16 15.06 2.71
CA GLU A 107 -38.11 15.99 2.27
C GLU A 107 -36.74 15.33 2.13
N LEU A 108 -36.40 14.43 3.06
CA LEU A 108 -35.17 13.64 2.99
C LEU A 108 -35.16 12.77 1.73
N MET A 109 -36.27 12.09 1.47
CA MET A 109 -36.42 11.21 0.31
C MET A 109 -36.40 11.99 -1.02
N LYS A 110 -36.97 13.20 -1.08
CA LYS A 110 -36.87 14.10 -2.25
C LYS A 110 -35.45 14.54 -2.57
N ARG A 111 -34.60 14.71 -1.55
CA ARG A 111 -33.19 15.06 -1.73
C ARG A 111 -32.36 13.88 -2.24
N ILE A 112 -32.69 12.67 -1.81
CA ILE A 112 -31.98 11.44 -2.20
C ILE A 112 -32.39 10.99 -3.61
N PHE A 113 -33.67 11.11 -3.96
CA PHE A 113 -34.19 10.77 -5.29
C PHE A 113 -34.79 12.01 -5.98
N PRO A 114 -33.96 12.97 -6.41
CA PRO A 114 -34.45 14.19 -7.05
C PRO A 114 -35.11 13.93 -8.41
N SER A 115 -34.83 12.78 -9.04
CA SER A 115 -35.38 12.34 -10.32
C SER A 115 -36.70 11.54 -10.20
N HIS A 116 -37.19 11.30 -8.98
CA HIS A 116 -38.36 10.46 -8.71
C HIS A 116 -39.44 11.28 -7.99
N GLU A 117 -40.71 10.94 -8.18
CA GLU A 117 -41.81 11.64 -7.53
C GLU A 117 -42.00 11.11 -6.11
N VAL A 118 -41.54 11.85 -5.10
CA VAL A 118 -41.72 11.43 -3.70
C VAL A 118 -42.95 12.09 -3.09
N VAL A 119 -43.89 11.28 -2.62
CA VAL A 119 -45.15 11.70 -2.00
C VAL A 119 -45.25 11.23 -0.55
N ALA A 120 -45.93 12.03 0.27
CA ALA A 120 -46.29 11.65 1.63
C ALA A 120 -47.30 10.50 1.61
N SER A 121 -47.06 9.46 2.41
CA SER A 121 -48.03 8.40 2.68
C SER A 121 -48.13 8.17 4.20
N PRO A 122 -49.35 8.00 4.75
CA PRO A 122 -49.55 7.64 6.15
C PRO A 122 -48.87 6.31 6.49
N ARG A 123 -48.25 6.22 7.69
CA ARG A 123 -47.51 5.03 8.14
C ARG A 123 -48.32 3.74 8.05
N ALA A 124 -49.61 3.80 8.35
CA ALA A 124 -50.50 2.64 8.36
C ALA A 124 -50.85 2.12 6.95
N THR A 125 -50.86 2.99 5.95
CA THR A 125 -51.31 2.64 4.59
C THR A 125 -50.18 2.48 3.59
N LYS A 126 -48.96 2.93 3.91
CA LYS A 126 -47.77 2.87 3.05
C LYS A 126 -47.57 1.52 2.35
N ASN A 127 -47.71 0.39 3.06
CA ASN A 127 -47.56 -0.94 2.46
C ASN A 127 -48.76 -1.34 1.60
N THR A 128 -49.98 -0.99 2.00
CA THR A 128 -51.19 -1.23 1.19
C THR A 128 -51.24 -0.36 -0.06
N ASP A 129 -50.60 0.81 -0.05
CA ASP A 129 -50.55 1.72 -1.19
C ASP A 129 -49.74 1.10 -2.35
N LEU A 130 -48.63 0.42 -2.04
CA LEU A 130 -47.87 -0.37 -3.03
C LEU A 130 -48.68 -1.55 -3.58
N LEU A 131 -49.55 -2.14 -2.76
CA LEU A 131 -50.32 -3.36 -3.08
C LEU A 131 -51.64 -3.08 -3.82
N SER A 132 -52.24 -1.92 -3.59
CA SER A 132 -53.59 -1.58 -4.07
C SER A 132 -53.62 -0.86 -5.41
N ASN A 133 -52.47 -0.41 -5.92
CA ASN A 133 -52.26 0.18 -7.25
C ASN A 133 -53.24 1.29 -7.69
N ASN A 134 -54.01 1.90 -6.78
CA ASN A 134 -54.99 2.94 -7.11
C ASN A 134 -54.43 4.37 -6.98
N ASP A 135 -53.34 4.60 -6.23
CA ASP A 135 -52.70 5.92 -6.05
C ASP A 135 -51.38 6.10 -6.83
N GLY A 136 -51.01 5.11 -7.64
CA GLY A 136 -49.84 5.15 -8.52
C GLY A 136 -48.48 5.02 -7.82
N ILE A 137 -48.44 4.70 -6.52
CA ILE A 137 -47.17 4.48 -5.78
C ILE A 137 -46.53 3.17 -6.27
N SER A 138 -45.34 3.27 -6.86
CA SER A 138 -44.61 2.15 -7.48
C SER A 138 -43.44 1.65 -6.64
N ALA A 139 -43.14 2.37 -5.56
CA ALA A 139 -42.05 2.09 -4.64
C ALA A 139 -42.37 2.73 -3.29
N ILE A 140 -41.88 2.16 -2.21
CA ILE A 140 -42.03 2.76 -0.89
C ILE A 140 -40.71 2.79 -0.14
N GLN A 141 -40.53 3.85 0.64
CA GLN A 141 -39.52 3.87 1.68
C GLN A 141 -39.81 2.74 2.67
N ALA A 142 -38.88 1.80 2.80
CA ALA A 142 -39.02 0.64 3.64
C ALA A 142 -37.80 0.47 4.54
N TYR A 143 -38.00 -0.21 5.67
CA TYR A 143 -36.92 -0.75 6.48
C TYR A 143 -36.65 -2.21 6.11
N THR A 144 -35.40 -2.52 5.79
CA THR A 144 -34.96 -3.86 5.36
C THR A 144 -35.32 -4.98 6.33
N THR A 145 -35.33 -4.71 7.64
CA THR A 145 -35.56 -5.72 8.68
C THR A 145 -37.02 -5.92 9.06
N THR A 146 -37.93 -5.02 8.70
CA THR A 146 -39.33 -5.05 9.17
C THR A 146 -40.34 -4.98 8.04
N GLU A 147 -40.21 -3.98 7.17
CA GLU A 147 -41.20 -3.71 6.13
C GLU A 147 -40.93 -4.55 4.87
N VAL A 148 -39.67 -4.81 4.53
CA VAL A 148 -39.32 -5.65 3.37
C VAL A 148 -39.79 -7.11 3.51
N PRO A 149 -39.57 -7.82 4.65
CA PRO A 149 -40.10 -9.18 4.82
C PRO A 149 -41.63 -9.22 4.81
N ALA A 150 -42.29 -8.20 5.37
CA ALA A 150 -43.75 -8.09 5.34
C ALA A 150 -44.27 -7.91 3.91
N LEU A 151 -43.64 -7.03 3.11
CA LEU A 151 -43.98 -6.84 1.69
C LEU A 151 -43.76 -8.13 0.89
N ARG A 152 -42.64 -8.83 1.10
CA ARG A 152 -42.33 -10.13 0.47
C ARG A 152 -43.45 -11.14 0.69
N ARG A 153 -43.96 -11.27 1.93
CA ARG A 153 -45.06 -12.22 2.23
C ARG A 153 -46.33 -11.88 1.47
N VAL A 154 -46.67 -10.59 1.38
CA VAL A 154 -47.91 -10.16 0.75
C VAL A 154 -47.80 -10.22 -0.78
N LEU A 155 -46.65 -9.83 -1.33
CA LEU A 155 -46.36 -9.87 -2.76
C LEU A 155 -46.09 -11.30 -3.28
N LYS A 156 -45.68 -12.21 -2.39
CA LYS A 156 -45.20 -13.58 -2.71
C LYS A 156 -44.00 -13.62 -3.66
N GLU A 157 -43.35 -12.48 -3.85
CA GLU A 157 -42.14 -12.28 -4.65
C GLU A 157 -41.20 -11.36 -3.87
N ASP A 158 -39.90 -11.45 -4.18
CA ASP A 158 -38.89 -10.59 -3.57
C ASP A 158 -38.95 -9.17 -4.16
N PRO A 159 -39.28 -8.14 -3.36
CA PRO A 159 -39.19 -6.77 -3.86
C PRO A 159 -37.73 -6.42 -4.13
N VAL A 160 -37.49 -5.59 -5.15
CA VAL A 160 -36.19 -4.98 -5.39
C VAL A 160 -35.90 -4.00 -4.25
N VAL A 161 -34.78 -4.22 -3.56
CA VAL A 161 -34.35 -3.43 -2.41
C VAL A 161 -33.17 -2.55 -2.83
N THR A 162 -33.37 -1.24 -2.83
CA THR A 162 -32.29 -0.26 -3.04
C THR A 162 -31.95 0.41 -1.73
N THR A 163 -30.77 0.13 -1.18
CA THR A 163 -30.31 0.76 0.08
C THR A 163 -30.03 2.24 -0.13
N LEU A 164 -30.39 3.07 0.85
CA LEU A 164 -30.19 4.51 0.77
C LEU A 164 -28.84 4.95 1.33
N GLU A 165 -28.15 5.80 0.60
CA GLU A 165 -27.00 6.58 1.07
C GLU A 165 -27.45 8.02 1.33
N GLY A 166 -27.19 8.50 2.55
CA GLY A 166 -27.47 9.85 3.02
C GLY A 166 -26.37 10.85 2.63
N LEU A 167 -26.54 12.10 3.08
CA LEU A 167 -25.57 13.18 2.86
C LEU A 167 -24.17 12.76 3.36
N ASN A 168 -23.15 12.91 2.52
CA ASN A 168 -21.75 12.48 2.73
C ASN A 168 -21.51 10.96 2.72
N GLY A 169 -22.23 10.19 1.89
CA GLY A 169 -21.93 8.77 1.63
C GLY A 169 -22.30 7.80 2.77
N THR A 170 -23.08 8.26 3.75
CA THR A 170 -23.44 7.44 4.92
C THR A 170 -24.73 6.67 4.68
N LYS A 171 -24.76 5.34 4.81
CA LYS A 171 -26.00 4.55 4.65
C LYS A 171 -27.05 4.90 5.72
N LEU A 172 -28.26 5.31 5.30
CA LEU A 172 -29.35 5.69 6.20
C LEU A 172 -30.07 4.46 6.76
N GLY A 173 -30.64 4.54 7.96
CA GLY A 173 -31.26 3.38 8.60
C GLY A 173 -32.21 3.61 9.78
N TYR A 174 -32.84 2.52 10.21
CA TYR A 174 -33.64 2.38 11.43
C TYR A 174 -32.72 2.13 12.63
N SER A 175 -32.33 3.18 13.34
CA SER A 175 -31.73 3.05 14.67
C SER A 175 -32.58 3.77 15.69
N GLN A 176 -32.75 3.13 16.86
CA GLN A 176 -33.41 3.74 18.00
C GLN A 176 -32.38 4.55 18.78
N LEU A 177 -32.61 5.86 18.81
CA LEU A 177 -31.80 6.79 19.58
C LEU A 177 -32.53 7.11 20.87
N ILE A 178 -31.84 6.88 21.99
CA ILE A 178 -32.26 7.38 23.29
C ILE A 178 -31.64 8.76 23.47
N PHE A 179 -32.41 9.75 23.91
CA PHE A 179 -31.91 11.11 24.12
C PHE A 179 -32.52 11.78 25.34
N THR A 180 -31.83 12.81 25.85
CA THR A 180 -32.34 13.65 26.95
C THR A 180 -31.82 15.09 26.86
N ALA A 181 -32.58 16.04 27.43
CA ALA A 181 -32.27 17.47 27.35
C ALA A 181 -31.13 17.88 28.31
N ASP A 182 -30.40 18.93 27.93
CA ASP A 182 -29.24 19.52 28.62
C ASP A 182 -29.42 19.63 30.13
N GLU A 183 -30.49 20.32 30.49
CA GLU A 183 -30.79 20.69 31.86
C GLU A 183 -31.25 19.48 32.72
N CYS A 184 -31.56 18.34 32.07
CA CYS A 184 -32.04 17.11 32.70
C CYS A 184 -30.92 16.16 33.15
N LEU A 185 -29.65 16.43 32.81
CA LEU A 185 -28.52 15.59 33.22
C LEU A 185 -27.59 16.32 34.19
N LYS A 186 -27.52 15.83 35.44
CA LYS A 186 -26.64 16.34 36.50
C LYS A 186 -26.07 15.18 37.33
N GLY A 187 -24.84 15.32 37.82
CA GLY A 187 -24.25 14.39 38.80
C GLY A 187 -24.10 12.95 38.29
N ASP A 188 -24.62 12.00 39.06
CA ASP A 188 -24.55 10.54 38.84
C ASP A 188 -25.54 10.00 37.80
N GLN A 189 -26.43 10.86 37.26
CA GLN A 189 -27.48 10.45 36.33
C GLN A 189 -26.95 9.85 35.02
N ARG A 190 -25.74 10.20 34.59
CA ARG A 190 -25.09 9.56 33.42
C ARG A 190 -24.82 8.07 33.67
N ALA A 191 -24.46 7.69 34.89
CA ALA A 191 -24.28 6.29 35.26
C ALA A 191 -25.60 5.51 35.23
N VAL A 192 -26.73 6.16 35.52
CA VAL A 192 -28.06 5.55 35.41
C VAL A 192 -28.46 5.32 33.95
N VAL A 193 -28.23 6.30 33.07
CA VAL A 193 -28.43 6.14 31.61
C VAL A 193 -27.56 5.01 31.05
N GLN A 194 -26.34 4.90 31.55
CA GLN A 194 -25.45 3.81 31.20
C GLN A 194 -25.99 2.46 31.67
N ALA A 195 -26.27 2.31 32.97
CA ALA A 195 -26.83 1.11 33.56
C ALA A 195 -28.10 0.63 32.82
N PHE A 196 -28.95 1.58 32.38
CA PHE A 196 -30.11 1.30 31.54
C PHE A 196 -29.72 0.69 30.19
N CYS A 197 -28.76 1.29 29.49
CA CYS A 197 -28.31 0.78 28.21
C CYS A 197 -27.70 -0.61 28.35
N GLU A 198 -26.86 -0.88 29.37
CA GLU A 198 -26.29 -2.22 29.59
C GLU A 198 -27.36 -3.27 29.86
N ALA A 199 -28.32 -2.98 30.75
CA ALA A 199 -29.43 -3.91 31.01
C ALA A 199 -30.22 -4.22 29.73
N THR A 200 -30.42 -3.21 28.87
CA THR A 200 -31.10 -3.36 27.57
C THR A 200 -30.27 -4.20 26.60
N PHE A 201 -28.94 -4.04 26.59
CA PHE A 201 -28.04 -4.85 25.76
C PHE A 201 -27.91 -6.29 26.23
N GLU A 202 -27.90 -6.53 27.53
CA GLU A 202 -27.98 -7.87 28.10
C GLU A 202 -29.29 -8.56 27.66
N GLY A 203 -30.40 -7.82 27.66
CA GLY A 203 -31.67 -8.32 27.10
C GLY A 203 -31.57 -8.65 25.61
N TRP A 204 -30.84 -7.86 24.83
CA TRP A 204 -30.58 -8.14 23.42
C TRP A 204 -29.74 -9.39 23.20
N ALA A 205 -28.66 -9.56 23.97
CA ALA A 205 -27.84 -10.75 23.93
C ALA A 205 -28.67 -12.01 24.22
N ASN A 206 -29.58 -11.94 25.20
CA ASN A 206 -30.50 -13.02 25.52
C ASN A 206 -31.49 -13.29 24.38
N ALA A 207 -32.08 -12.23 23.82
CA ALA A 207 -33.02 -12.33 22.73
C ALA A 207 -32.40 -12.95 21.45
N ILE A 208 -31.12 -12.71 21.20
CA ILE A 208 -30.38 -13.27 20.07
C ILE A 208 -30.01 -14.74 20.29
N ARG A 209 -29.58 -15.09 21.50
CA ARG A 209 -29.19 -16.47 21.84
C ARG A 209 -30.36 -17.44 21.70
N ASN A 210 -31.57 -16.99 22.03
CA ASN A 210 -32.77 -17.81 21.92
C ASN A 210 -33.93 -17.03 21.30
N PRO A 211 -34.00 -16.95 19.95
CA PRO A 211 -35.02 -16.18 19.26
C PRO A 211 -36.46 -16.63 19.57
N GLU A 212 -36.67 -17.92 19.83
CA GLU A 212 -38.00 -18.45 20.19
C GLU A 212 -38.47 -17.93 21.55
N GLU A 213 -37.57 -17.90 22.53
CA GLU A 213 -37.81 -17.34 23.86
C GLU A 213 -37.98 -15.82 23.82
N ALA A 214 -37.22 -15.13 22.96
CA ALA A 214 -37.36 -13.69 22.73
C ALA A 214 -38.78 -13.30 22.26
N MET A 215 -39.39 -14.10 21.37
CA MET A 215 -40.77 -13.88 20.93
C MET A 215 -41.76 -13.98 22.10
N GLN A 216 -41.56 -14.92 23.01
CA GLN A 216 -42.42 -15.08 24.19
C GLN A 216 -42.26 -13.89 25.14
N MET A 217 -41.03 -13.47 25.42
CA MET A 217 -40.73 -12.30 26.25
C MET A 217 -41.34 -11.01 25.69
N VAL A 218 -41.33 -10.80 24.37
CA VAL A 218 -42.00 -9.65 23.74
C VAL A 218 -43.51 -9.67 23.98
N ASN A 219 -44.15 -10.84 23.92
CA ASN A 219 -45.58 -10.97 24.17
C ASN A 219 -45.94 -10.78 25.65
N GLU A 220 -45.08 -11.19 26.57
CA GLU A 220 -45.25 -10.93 28.01
C GLU A 220 -45.06 -9.45 28.36
N ALA A 221 -44.03 -8.81 27.79
CA ALA A 221 -43.82 -7.38 27.95
C ALA A 221 -45.00 -6.55 27.43
N LYS A 222 -45.65 -6.95 26.32
CA LYS A 222 -46.87 -6.29 25.83
C LYS A 222 -47.99 -6.29 26.87
N LYS A 223 -48.21 -7.42 27.55
CA LYS A 223 -49.21 -7.55 28.63
C LYS A 223 -48.84 -6.70 29.84
N MET A 224 -47.56 -6.69 30.22
CA MET A 224 -47.06 -5.85 31.31
C MET A 224 -47.26 -4.35 31.04
N LEU A 225 -47.17 -3.94 29.77
CA LEU A 225 -47.28 -2.55 29.34
C LEU A 225 -48.69 -2.14 28.90
N GLY A 226 -49.67 -3.05 28.89
CA GLY A 226 -51.03 -2.79 28.42
C GLY A 226 -51.13 -2.45 26.92
N LEU A 227 -50.19 -2.96 26.12
CA LEU A 227 -50.08 -2.72 24.67
C LEU A 227 -50.78 -3.81 23.82
N ASP A 228 -51.51 -4.71 24.47
CA ASP A 228 -52.35 -5.76 23.90
C ASP A 228 -53.84 -5.35 23.74
N ASP A 229 -54.17 -4.09 24.06
CA ASP A 229 -55.50 -3.51 23.85
C ASP A 229 -55.69 -3.08 22.38
N GLU A 230 -56.58 -3.77 21.66
CA GLU A 230 -56.94 -3.49 20.25
C GLU A 230 -57.60 -2.12 20.04
N SER A 231 -58.00 -1.41 21.11
CA SER A 231 -58.50 -0.04 21.04
C SER A 231 -57.40 1.03 21.01
N ASN A 232 -56.13 0.62 21.11
CA ASN A 232 -54.97 1.49 21.00
C ASN A 232 -54.69 1.86 19.52
N ASP A 233 -54.81 3.14 19.21
CA ASP A 233 -54.70 3.78 17.89
C ASP A 233 -53.29 3.71 17.26
N HIS A 234 -52.33 3.08 17.96
CA HIS A 234 -50.97 2.84 17.48
C HIS A 234 -50.66 1.37 17.16
N TRP A 235 -51.67 0.48 17.20
CA TRP A 235 -51.53 -0.94 16.84
C TRP A 235 -51.94 -1.19 15.38
N HIS A 236 -51.08 -1.87 14.59
CA HIS A 236 -51.44 -2.35 13.25
C HIS A 236 -51.16 -3.86 13.11
N PRO A 237 -52.13 -4.67 12.63
CA PRO A 237 -52.02 -6.14 12.54
C PRO A 237 -50.85 -6.65 11.71
N SER A 238 -50.35 -5.87 10.74
CA SER A 238 -49.18 -6.24 9.91
C SER A 238 -47.84 -6.22 10.66
N SER A 239 -47.85 -5.98 11.97
CA SER A 239 -46.68 -5.84 12.83
C SER A 239 -46.45 -7.06 13.73
N GLU A 240 -47.03 -8.21 13.38
CA GLU A 240 -46.80 -9.47 14.09
C GLU A 240 -45.32 -9.84 14.05
N PHE A 241 -44.82 -10.15 15.24
CA PHE A 241 -43.40 -10.37 15.52
C PHE A 241 -43.10 -11.86 15.38
N ASP A 242 -42.22 -12.24 14.45
CA ASP A 242 -41.89 -13.64 14.15
C ASP A 242 -40.39 -13.96 14.11
N LEU A 243 -40.10 -15.25 14.03
CA LEU A 243 -38.75 -15.81 14.14
C LEU A 243 -37.82 -15.40 12.98
N GLU A 244 -38.36 -15.15 11.79
CA GLU A 244 -37.58 -14.77 10.61
C GLU A 244 -37.10 -13.31 10.71
N MET A 245 -37.94 -12.43 11.26
CA MET A 245 -37.56 -11.05 11.57
C MET A 245 -36.46 -10.98 12.64
N LEU A 246 -36.54 -11.81 13.68
CA LEU A 246 -35.51 -11.90 14.74
C LEU A 246 -34.14 -12.35 14.20
N LYS A 247 -34.12 -13.35 13.32
CA LYS A 247 -32.89 -13.80 12.64
C LYS A 247 -32.30 -12.72 11.75
N SER A 248 -33.13 -11.94 11.06
CA SER A 248 -32.65 -10.82 10.27
C SER A 248 -32.05 -9.71 11.15
N CYS A 249 -32.59 -9.50 12.36
CA CYS A 249 -32.01 -8.57 13.33
C CYS A 249 -30.71 -9.07 13.96
N ASP A 250 -30.55 -10.38 14.16
CA ASP A 250 -29.32 -11.02 14.65
C ASP A 250 -28.10 -10.61 13.80
N ASP A 251 -28.19 -10.66 12.47
CA ASP A 251 -27.09 -10.27 11.57
C ASP A 251 -26.69 -8.78 11.70
N PHE A 252 -27.64 -7.87 11.94
CA PHE A 252 -27.35 -6.44 12.13
C PHE A 252 -26.87 -6.10 13.54
N VAL A 253 -27.37 -6.82 14.57
CA VAL A 253 -26.90 -6.66 15.94
C VAL A 253 -25.48 -7.21 16.09
N LYS A 254 -25.15 -8.34 15.45
CA LYS A 254 -23.76 -8.87 15.35
C LYS A 254 -22.77 -7.83 14.82
N GLY A 255 -23.19 -6.95 13.91
CA GLY A 255 -22.38 -5.83 13.42
C GLY A 255 -22.30 -4.62 14.37
N THR A 256 -23.31 -4.38 15.21
CA THR A 256 -23.22 -3.36 16.29
C THR A 256 -22.41 -3.88 17.48
N TYR A 257 -22.43 -5.19 17.67
CA TYR A 257 -22.00 -5.96 18.82
C TYR A 257 -20.86 -6.92 18.41
N GLU A 258 -19.83 -6.41 17.74
CA GLU A 258 -18.70 -7.21 17.27
C GLU A 258 -17.76 -7.73 18.39
N GLY A 259 -18.24 -7.73 19.63
CA GLY A 259 -17.64 -8.43 20.76
C GLY A 259 -18.07 -9.89 20.77
N ASP A 260 -17.14 -10.75 21.14
CA ASP A 260 -17.33 -12.18 21.36
C ASP A 260 -18.41 -12.54 22.40
N ARG A 261 -18.48 -13.83 22.75
CA ARG A 261 -19.40 -14.46 23.72
C ARG A 261 -19.56 -13.74 25.07
N TYR A 262 -18.71 -12.77 25.39
CA TYR A 262 -18.74 -11.95 26.61
C TYR A 262 -19.54 -10.66 26.48
N GLY A 263 -20.07 -10.35 25.31
CA GLY A 263 -21.06 -9.28 25.16
C GLY A 263 -20.53 -7.85 25.28
N VAL A 264 -19.29 -7.64 24.85
CA VAL A 264 -18.61 -6.34 24.97
C VAL A 264 -19.01 -5.41 23.82
N ILE A 265 -19.56 -4.24 24.18
CA ILE A 265 -19.96 -3.19 23.23
C ILE A 265 -18.71 -2.51 22.65
N ASN A 266 -18.64 -2.35 21.33
CA ASN A 266 -17.58 -1.58 20.68
C ASN A 266 -17.78 -0.07 20.94
N ALA A 267 -17.06 0.47 21.92
CA ALA A 267 -17.17 1.88 22.33
C ALA A 267 -16.80 2.88 21.20
N ASP A 268 -15.94 2.49 20.25
CA ASP A 268 -15.57 3.36 19.13
C ASP A 268 -16.73 3.51 18.13
N ARG A 269 -17.42 2.41 17.81
CA ARG A 269 -18.61 2.43 16.95
C ARG A 269 -19.78 3.19 17.56
N TRP A 270 -19.93 3.15 18.88
CA TRP A 270 -20.93 3.95 19.58
C TRP A 270 -20.66 5.45 19.47
N ASN A 271 -19.39 5.82 19.63
CA ASN A 271 -18.95 7.21 19.54
C ASN A 271 -18.99 7.76 18.11
N GLU A 272 -18.83 6.90 17.10
CA GLU A 272 -19.02 7.23 15.68
C GLU A 272 -20.48 7.66 15.40
N ALA A 273 -21.47 6.89 15.88
CA ALA A 273 -22.89 7.24 15.74
C ALA A 273 -23.24 8.57 16.43
N ASN A 274 -22.66 8.83 17.60
CA ASN A 274 -22.83 10.09 18.34
C ASN A 274 -22.19 11.28 17.61
N THR A 275 -20.99 11.09 17.04
CA THR A 275 -20.26 12.12 16.28
C THR A 275 -21.01 12.50 15.01
N TRP A 276 -21.58 11.50 14.32
CA TRP A 276 -22.42 11.68 13.14
C TRP A 276 -23.71 12.46 13.49
N LEU A 277 -24.43 12.07 14.54
CA LEU A 277 -25.67 12.75 14.97
C LEU A 277 -25.46 14.23 15.29
N MET A 278 -24.34 14.54 15.92
CA MET A 278 -24.05 15.90 16.39
C MET A 278 -23.17 16.71 15.42
N LYS A 279 -22.92 16.21 14.20
CA LYS A 279 -22.08 16.85 13.17
C LYS A 279 -20.75 17.37 13.72
N GLY A 280 -20.04 16.53 14.49
CA GLY A 280 -18.73 16.86 15.04
C GLY A 280 -18.73 17.83 16.24
N LYS A 281 -19.89 18.26 16.75
CA LYS A 281 -20.01 19.12 17.96
C LYS A 281 -20.15 18.31 19.25
N VAL A 282 -19.42 17.21 19.37
CA VAL A 282 -19.48 16.33 20.55
C VAL A 282 -18.74 16.99 21.71
N SER A 283 -19.44 17.31 22.80
CA SER A 283 -18.78 17.68 24.05
C SER A 283 -18.02 16.48 24.62
N LYS A 284 -16.91 16.69 25.35
CA LYS A 284 -16.23 15.61 26.10
C LYS A 284 -17.17 14.89 27.09
N ASP A 285 -18.25 15.56 27.45
CA ASP A 285 -19.32 15.10 28.31
C ASP A 285 -20.48 14.39 27.57
N PHE A 286 -20.45 14.39 26.23
CA PHE A 286 -21.52 13.92 25.37
C PHE A 286 -21.15 12.53 24.81
N GLY A 287 -21.81 11.48 25.32
CA GLY A 287 -21.58 10.08 24.93
C GLY A 287 -21.17 9.19 26.10
N PHE A 288 -21.03 7.88 25.87
CA PHE A 288 -20.56 6.93 26.89
C PHE A 288 -19.05 7.06 27.09
N ASP A 289 -18.63 6.97 28.35
CA ASP A 289 -17.22 6.92 28.71
C ASP A 289 -16.58 5.63 28.14
N ARG A 290 -15.52 5.81 27.35
CA ARG A 290 -14.75 4.72 26.73
C ARG A 290 -14.08 3.81 27.76
N GLU A 291 -13.90 4.27 29.00
CA GLU A 291 -13.24 3.51 30.05
C GLU A 291 -14.15 2.49 30.75
N VAL A 292 -15.48 2.68 30.71
CA VAL A 292 -16.42 1.87 31.51
C VAL A 292 -16.87 0.58 30.80
N TRP A 293 -16.65 0.49 29.49
CA TRP A 293 -17.09 -0.63 28.64
C TRP A 293 -15.95 -1.53 28.12
N GLN A 294 -14.80 -1.45 28.76
CA GLN A 294 -13.68 -2.32 28.43
C GLN A 294 -13.91 -3.72 29.03
N PRO A 295 -13.48 -4.81 28.36
CA PRO A 295 -13.39 -6.11 29.02
C PRO A 295 -12.58 -5.97 30.33
N PRO A 296 -12.64 -6.96 31.25
CA PRO A 296 -11.80 -6.95 32.44
C PRO A 296 -10.38 -6.51 32.05
N LYS A 297 -9.83 -5.51 32.73
CA LYS A 297 -8.54 -4.89 32.33
C LYS A 297 -7.39 -5.91 32.24
N ASN A 298 -7.57 -7.07 32.87
CA ASN A 298 -6.66 -8.20 32.87
C ASN A 298 -7.03 -9.32 31.87
N LEU A 299 -7.97 -9.12 30.94
CA LEU A 299 -8.32 -10.11 29.92
C LEU A 299 -7.39 -10.00 28.69
N LEU A 300 -6.98 -11.13 28.14
CA LEU A 300 -6.24 -11.26 26.88
C LEU A 300 -7.16 -11.82 25.77
N PRO A 301 -8.07 -11.03 25.19
CA PRO A 301 -8.98 -11.50 24.14
C PRO A 301 -8.24 -11.78 22.83
N GLY A 302 -8.55 -12.91 22.19
CA GLY A 302 -7.94 -13.30 20.92
C GLY A 302 -8.82 -13.08 19.69
N ASN A 303 -10.13 -12.85 19.86
CA ASN A 303 -11.06 -12.75 18.72
C ASN A 303 -10.77 -11.58 17.77
N ASN A 304 -10.41 -10.41 18.31
CA ASN A 304 -10.06 -9.25 17.48
C ASN A 304 -8.75 -9.49 16.73
N LEU A 305 -7.72 -9.98 17.42
CA LEU A 305 -6.44 -10.33 16.82
C LEU A 305 -6.59 -11.40 15.73
N ALA A 306 -7.48 -12.37 15.92
CA ALA A 306 -7.78 -13.40 14.93
C ALA A 306 -8.38 -12.82 13.64
N ARG A 307 -9.27 -11.83 13.75
CA ARG A 307 -9.81 -11.13 12.57
C ARG A 307 -8.72 -10.38 11.83
N THR A 308 -7.90 -9.60 12.56
CA THR A 308 -6.79 -8.86 11.96
C THR A 308 -5.85 -9.79 11.18
N ILE A 309 -5.38 -10.87 11.80
CA ILE A 309 -4.47 -11.82 11.13
C ILE A 309 -5.14 -12.47 9.91
N LEU A 310 -6.44 -12.76 9.98
CA LEU A 310 -7.15 -13.38 8.87
C LEU A 310 -7.37 -12.41 7.71
N ASP A 311 -7.68 -11.15 8.02
CA ASP A 311 -7.80 -10.07 7.03
C ASP A 311 -6.44 -9.83 6.35
N ASP A 312 -5.32 -9.87 7.10
CA ASP A 312 -3.98 -9.78 6.53
C ASP A 312 -3.69 -10.94 5.56
N ALA A 313 -4.02 -12.17 5.98
CA ALA A 313 -3.85 -13.35 5.17
C ALA A 313 -4.71 -13.27 3.89
N LYS A 314 -5.97 -12.82 4.01
CA LYS A 314 -6.89 -12.60 2.89
C LYS A 314 -6.36 -11.55 1.92
N ASN A 315 -5.88 -10.42 2.42
CA ASN A 315 -5.33 -9.36 1.60
C ASN A 315 -4.08 -9.85 0.85
N SER A 316 -3.19 -10.57 1.54
CA SER A 316 -2.01 -11.19 0.92
C SER A 316 -2.38 -12.20 -0.16
N ALA A 317 -3.39 -13.04 0.08
CA ALA A 317 -3.87 -14.02 -0.89
C ALA A 317 -4.55 -13.37 -2.10
N THR A 318 -5.34 -12.33 -1.88
CA THR A 318 -5.99 -11.55 -2.95
C THR A 318 -4.94 -10.90 -3.84
N PHE A 319 -3.91 -10.30 -3.24
CA PHE A 319 -2.80 -9.69 -3.98
C PHE A 319 -1.98 -10.76 -4.74
N PHE A 320 -1.76 -11.93 -4.12
CA PHE A 320 -1.10 -13.05 -4.78
C PHE A 320 -1.88 -13.52 -6.01
N GLU A 321 -3.21 -13.66 -5.89
CA GLU A 321 -4.09 -14.04 -6.99
C GLU A 321 -4.07 -13.02 -8.13
N GLN A 322 -4.10 -11.72 -7.81
CA GLN A 322 -3.96 -10.65 -8.81
C GLN A 322 -2.60 -10.69 -9.52
N THR A 323 -1.54 -11.03 -8.79
CA THR A 323 -0.16 -11.04 -9.32
C THR A 323 0.11 -12.26 -10.19
N TYR A 324 -0.33 -13.44 -9.76
CA TYR A 324 0.05 -14.73 -10.36
C TYR A 324 -1.10 -15.50 -11.03
N GLY A 325 -2.33 -14.97 -10.97
CA GLY A 325 -3.51 -15.57 -11.62
C GLY A 325 -4.00 -16.88 -10.97
N ARG A 326 -3.54 -17.21 -9.77
CA ARG A 326 -4.00 -18.36 -8.96
C ARG A 326 -4.01 -18.01 -7.49
N LYS A 327 -4.83 -18.70 -6.70
CA LYS A 327 -4.87 -18.53 -5.24
C LYS A 327 -3.74 -19.31 -4.56
N PRO A 328 -3.31 -18.89 -3.36
CA PRO A 328 -2.51 -19.75 -2.48
C PRO A 328 -3.27 -21.02 -2.14
N SER A 329 -2.60 -22.17 -2.17
CA SER A 329 -3.22 -23.49 -2.00
C SER A 329 -2.74 -24.24 -0.77
N LEU A 330 -3.66 -24.90 -0.06
CA LEU A 330 -3.42 -25.67 1.16
C LEU A 330 -4.03 -27.07 1.05
N ALA A 331 -3.23 -28.10 1.31
CA ALA A 331 -3.73 -29.46 1.53
C ALA A 331 -3.79 -29.80 3.02
N VAL A 332 -4.92 -30.30 3.49
CA VAL A 332 -5.15 -30.73 4.88
C VAL A 332 -5.40 -32.24 4.89
N ILE A 333 -4.47 -33.00 5.47
CA ILE A 333 -4.55 -34.47 5.50
C ILE A 333 -5.00 -34.96 6.87
N THR A 334 -6.04 -35.79 6.91
CA THR A 334 -6.54 -36.45 8.13
C THR A 334 -6.46 -37.96 7.97
N VAL A 335 -6.03 -38.68 9.02
CA VAL A 335 -5.96 -40.15 9.01
C VAL A 335 -6.76 -40.73 10.16
N GLY A 336 -7.82 -41.47 9.82
CA GLY A 336 -8.77 -42.06 10.77
C GLY A 336 -9.84 -41.10 11.27
N ASP A 337 -10.77 -41.66 12.05
CA ASP A 337 -11.87 -40.89 12.64
C ASP A 337 -11.38 -40.19 13.92
N LEU A 338 -11.08 -38.91 13.80
CA LEU A 338 -10.64 -38.11 14.93
C LEU A 338 -11.84 -37.86 15.85
N LYS A 339 -11.96 -38.61 16.97
CA LYS A 339 -13.03 -38.44 17.99
C LYS A 339 -13.30 -36.98 18.37
N ARG A 340 -12.27 -36.12 18.36
CA ARG A 340 -12.37 -34.67 18.62
C ARG A 340 -13.15 -33.87 17.57
N TYR A 341 -13.42 -34.41 16.38
CA TYR A 341 -14.21 -33.79 15.31
C TYR A 341 -15.65 -34.31 15.25
N GLN A 342 -16.00 -35.37 16.00
CA GLN A 342 -17.37 -35.91 16.04
C GLN A 342 -18.41 -34.88 16.52
N HIS A 343 -17.99 -33.84 17.24
CA HIS A 343 -18.84 -32.75 17.72
C HIS A 343 -18.64 -31.44 16.93
N GLY A 344 -18.18 -31.51 15.68
CA GLY A 344 -17.87 -30.33 14.87
C GLY A 344 -18.99 -29.30 14.79
N GLU A 345 -20.24 -29.73 14.55
CA GLU A 345 -21.41 -28.84 14.50
C GLU A 345 -21.75 -28.20 15.85
N ARG A 346 -21.69 -28.95 16.95
CA ARG A 346 -21.88 -28.41 18.31
C ARG A 346 -20.79 -27.40 18.66
N ARG A 347 -19.54 -27.72 18.33
CA ARG A 347 -18.41 -26.80 18.53
C ARG A 347 -18.53 -25.55 17.68
N LEU A 348 -19.07 -25.64 16.47
CA LEU A 348 -19.40 -24.48 15.62
C LEU A 348 -20.46 -23.58 16.27
N GLN A 349 -21.50 -24.16 16.86
CA GLN A 349 -22.59 -23.43 17.55
C GLN A 349 -22.10 -22.65 18.79
N ILE A 350 -21.04 -23.12 19.45
CA ILE A 350 -20.44 -22.43 20.60
C ILE A 350 -19.78 -21.10 20.18
N TYR A 351 -19.59 -20.82 18.88
CA TYR A 351 -18.99 -19.60 18.36
C TYR A 351 -20.02 -18.76 17.61
N SER A 352 -19.99 -17.43 17.78
CA SER A 352 -21.01 -16.51 17.26
C SER A 352 -21.00 -16.30 15.74
N ASN A 353 -19.97 -16.81 15.03
CA ASN A 353 -19.83 -16.64 13.59
C ASN A 353 -19.45 -17.96 12.90
N THR A 354 -20.40 -18.54 12.15
CA THR A 354 -20.26 -19.80 11.43
C THR A 354 -19.47 -19.67 10.12
N SER A 355 -19.44 -18.49 9.49
CA SER A 355 -18.71 -18.24 8.23
C SER A 355 -17.21 -17.96 8.43
N SER A 356 -16.75 -17.86 9.68
CA SER A 356 -15.34 -17.60 10.06
C SER A 356 -14.81 -18.63 11.05
N SER A 357 -15.42 -19.81 11.12
CA SER A 357 -15.05 -20.80 12.11
C SER A 357 -13.76 -21.53 11.75
N TRP A 358 -12.76 -21.38 12.63
CA TRP A 358 -11.47 -22.04 12.58
C TRP A 358 -11.51 -23.59 12.62
N PHE A 359 -12.69 -24.19 12.84
CA PHE A 359 -12.89 -25.64 12.75
C PHE A 359 -13.06 -26.15 11.32
N SER A 360 -13.50 -25.29 10.38
CA SER A 360 -13.68 -25.65 8.97
C SER A 360 -12.71 -24.86 8.12
N LYS A 361 -11.61 -25.51 7.71
CA LYS A 361 -10.53 -24.88 6.94
C LYS A 361 -10.97 -24.63 5.50
N THR A 362 -11.74 -25.54 4.92
CA THR A 362 -12.26 -25.39 3.55
C THR A 362 -13.15 -24.15 3.41
N SER A 363 -14.14 -23.97 4.30
CA SER A 363 -15.03 -22.80 4.21
C SER A 363 -14.30 -21.50 4.56
N THR A 364 -13.40 -21.54 5.55
CA THR A 364 -12.62 -20.35 5.96
C THR A 364 -11.64 -19.94 4.86
N GLY A 365 -10.94 -20.89 4.23
CA GLY A 365 -10.02 -20.60 3.14
C GLY A 365 -10.73 -20.05 1.91
N ALA A 366 -11.82 -20.71 1.48
CA ALA A 366 -12.61 -20.28 0.33
C ALA A 366 -13.17 -18.86 0.50
N ALA A 367 -13.66 -18.51 1.69
CA ALA A 367 -14.16 -17.17 2.00
C ALA A 367 -13.06 -16.08 2.00
N ASN A 368 -11.79 -16.47 2.12
CA ASN A 368 -10.65 -15.57 2.29
C ASN A 368 -9.61 -15.67 1.15
N GLY A 369 -9.97 -16.24 0.00
CA GLY A 369 -9.11 -16.23 -1.19
C GLY A 369 -8.06 -17.34 -1.23
N PHE A 370 -8.26 -18.43 -0.49
CA PHE A 370 -7.39 -19.61 -0.50
C PHE A 370 -8.09 -20.80 -1.14
N ASP A 371 -7.35 -21.63 -1.87
CA ASP A 371 -7.80 -22.93 -2.32
C ASP A 371 -7.41 -23.99 -1.29
N VAL A 372 -8.39 -24.69 -0.72
CA VAL A 372 -8.15 -25.69 0.33
C VAL A 372 -8.68 -27.04 -0.09
N GLU A 373 -7.82 -28.05 -0.04
CA GLU A 373 -8.16 -29.45 -0.31
C GLU A 373 -8.08 -30.24 1.00
N GLU A 374 -9.16 -30.93 1.38
CA GLU A 374 -9.18 -31.85 2.53
C GLU A 374 -9.09 -33.31 2.06
N ILE A 375 -8.07 -34.02 2.53
CA ILE A 375 -7.79 -35.42 2.21
C ILE A 375 -8.04 -36.26 3.46
N ASN A 376 -9.14 -37.00 3.47
CA ASN A 376 -9.53 -37.86 4.58
C ASN A 376 -9.19 -39.33 4.26
N LEU A 377 -8.25 -39.90 5.01
CA LEU A 377 -7.76 -41.26 4.87
C LEU A 377 -8.33 -42.14 5.99
N ASP A 378 -8.53 -43.43 5.70
CA ASP A 378 -9.10 -44.36 6.67
C ASP A 378 -8.14 -44.63 7.85
N SER A 379 -8.67 -45.03 9.00
CA SER A 379 -7.86 -45.39 10.17
C SER A 379 -6.90 -46.54 9.92
N SER A 380 -7.16 -47.42 8.93
CA SER A 380 -6.29 -48.52 8.53
C SER A 380 -5.15 -48.12 7.58
N THR A 381 -5.10 -46.86 7.13
CA THR A 381 -4.07 -46.35 6.22
C THR A 381 -2.67 -46.64 6.76
N THR A 382 -1.81 -47.19 5.91
CA THR A 382 -0.42 -47.51 6.24
C THR A 382 0.49 -46.29 6.08
N THR A 383 1.68 -46.35 6.68
CA THR A 383 2.71 -45.32 6.53
C THR A 383 3.05 -45.06 5.06
N ASP A 384 3.20 -46.11 4.24
CA ASP A 384 3.59 -45.96 2.83
C ASP A 384 2.47 -45.38 1.95
N GLU A 385 1.20 -45.67 2.27
CA GLU A 385 0.04 -45.05 1.61
C GLU A 385 -0.04 -43.55 1.94
N LEU A 386 0.16 -43.16 3.20
CA LEU A 386 0.19 -41.76 3.60
C LEU A 386 1.35 -40.99 2.95
N LEU A 387 2.55 -41.60 2.89
CA LEU A 387 3.68 -41.02 2.16
C LEU A 387 3.38 -40.81 0.68
N SER A 388 2.70 -41.78 0.05
CA SER A 388 2.30 -41.68 -1.36
C SER A 388 1.36 -40.49 -1.59
N GLN A 389 0.45 -40.22 -0.66
CA GLN A 389 -0.42 -39.03 -0.70
C GLN A 389 0.39 -37.74 -0.57
N ILE A 390 1.32 -37.66 0.40
CA ILE A 390 2.18 -36.48 0.59
C ILE A 390 3.01 -36.20 -0.67
N TYR A 391 3.59 -37.22 -1.30
CA TYR A 391 4.38 -37.04 -2.52
C TYR A 391 3.57 -36.63 -3.76
N ALA A 392 2.26 -36.85 -3.75
CA ALA A 392 1.36 -36.39 -4.81
C ALA A 392 1.10 -34.87 -4.73
N LEU A 393 1.28 -34.25 -3.56
CA LEU A 393 1.02 -32.84 -3.28
C LEU A 393 2.18 -31.93 -3.73
N ARG A 394 2.62 -32.09 -4.98
CA ARG A 394 3.72 -31.30 -5.55
C ARG A 394 3.33 -29.87 -5.91
N ASP A 395 2.07 -29.64 -6.22
CA ASP A 395 1.59 -28.36 -6.76
C ASP A 395 0.83 -27.51 -5.73
N VAL A 396 0.82 -27.92 -4.45
CA VAL A 396 0.26 -27.12 -3.36
C VAL A 396 1.32 -26.26 -2.67
N ASP A 397 0.92 -25.09 -2.17
CA ASP A 397 1.83 -24.18 -1.47
C ASP A 397 2.07 -24.61 -0.03
N GLY A 398 1.07 -25.17 0.65
CA GLY A 398 1.16 -25.62 2.03
C GLY A 398 0.54 -26.99 2.27
N ILE A 399 1.12 -27.75 3.21
CA ILE A 399 0.60 -29.04 3.69
C ILE A 399 0.42 -28.97 5.21
N GLN A 400 -0.77 -29.32 5.69
CA GLN A 400 -1.06 -29.56 7.10
C GLN A 400 -1.43 -31.03 7.31
N LEU A 401 -0.76 -31.67 8.27
CA LEU A 401 -1.08 -33.04 8.69
C LEU A 401 -1.77 -33.04 10.04
N MET A 402 -3.00 -33.55 10.08
CA MET A 402 -3.84 -33.49 11.27
C MET A 402 -3.43 -34.52 12.32
N TRP A 403 -3.24 -34.03 13.55
CA TRP A 403 -3.00 -34.86 14.74
C TRP A 403 -4.28 -35.40 15.41
N PRO A 404 -4.17 -36.34 16.37
CA PRO A 404 -3.11 -37.35 16.41
C PRO A 404 -3.22 -38.29 15.20
N LEU A 405 -2.07 -38.83 14.78
CA LEU A 405 -2.04 -39.93 13.81
C LEU A 405 -2.31 -41.26 14.53
N PRO A 406 -2.85 -42.28 13.85
CA PRO A 406 -2.96 -43.63 14.40
C PRO A 406 -1.61 -44.20 14.86
N ASP A 407 -1.61 -44.98 15.95
CA ASP A 407 -0.39 -45.49 16.60
C ASP A 407 0.54 -46.31 15.69
N HIS A 408 0.01 -46.93 14.62
CA HIS A 408 0.79 -47.72 13.67
C HIS A 408 1.45 -46.88 12.56
N ILE A 409 1.18 -45.58 12.48
CA ILE A 409 1.85 -44.67 11.54
C ILE A 409 3.23 -44.27 12.09
N ASP A 410 4.27 -44.47 11.29
CA ASP A 410 5.60 -43.93 11.58
C ASP A 410 5.60 -42.42 11.37
N THR A 411 5.26 -41.72 12.46
CA THR A 411 5.08 -40.27 12.47
C THR A 411 6.36 -39.53 12.09
N ALA A 412 7.53 -40.02 12.50
CA ALA A 412 8.80 -39.39 12.18
C ALA A 412 9.11 -39.46 10.68
N ARG A 413 8.89 -40.62 10.07
CA ARG A 413 9.09 -40.82 8.62
C ARG A 413 8.13 -39.96 7.79
N VAL A 414 6.87 -39.83 8.23
CA VAL A 414 5.85 -39.04 7.54
C VAL A 414 6.15 -37.55 7.60
N TYR A 415 6.47 -36.99 8.77
CA TYR A 415 6.78 -35.56 8.88
C TYR A 415 8.05 -35.19 8.11
N SER A 416 9.08 -36.03 8.18
CA SER A 416 10.33 -35.81 7.42
C SER A 416 10.15 -35.81 5.91
N ALA A 417 9.01 -36.31 5.40
CA ALA A 417 8.69 -36.31 3.98
C ALA A 417 7.99 -35.03 3.50
N ILE A 418 7.49 -34.19 4.43
CA ILE A 418 6.92 -32.89 4.09
C ILE A 418 8.07 -31.93 3.78
N ASP A 419 8.05 -31.31 2.60
CA ASP A 419 9.05 -30.30 2.23
C ASP A 419 8.97 -29.12 3.21
N VAL A 420 10.12 -28.68 3.74
CA VAL A 420 10.23 -27.54 4.67
C VAL A 420 9.59 -26.29 4.08
N ALA A 421 9.67 -26.08 2.77
CA ALA A 421 9.06 -24.94 2.09
C ALA A 421 7.52 -24.97 2.08
N LYS A 422 6.91 -26.12 2.39
CA LYS A 422 5.46 -26.34 2.43
C LYS A 422 4.93 -26.68 3.82
N ASP A 423 5.79 -26.75 4.83
CA ASP A 423 5.45 -27.09 6.21
C ASP A 423 4.81 -25.90 6.94
N VAL A 424 3.59 -25.56 6.52
CA VAL A 424 2.82 -24.43 7.07
C VAL A 424 2.25 -24.71 8.47
N ASP A 425 2.28 -25.97 8.91
CA ASP A 425 1.93 -26.37 10.28
C ASP A 425 3.11 -26.22 11.25
N GLY A 426 4.34 -26.14 10.72
CA GLY A 426 5.56 -25.69 11.40
C GLY A 426 6.31 -26.76 12.19
N ILE A 427 6.16 -28.06 11.87
CA ILE A 427 6.83 -29.13 12.62
C ILE A 427 8.37 -29.04 12.55
N HIS A 428 8.92 -28.58 11.42
CA HIS A 428 10.35 -28.46 11.18
C HIS A 428 10.94 -27.19 11.81
N TYR A 429 10.10 -26.28 12.32
CA TYR A 429 10.50 -24.94 12.75
C TYR A 429 11.67 -24.95 13.74
N ILE A 430 11.58 -25.70 14.84
CA ILE A 430 12.65 -25.74 15.85
C ILE A 430 13.98 -26.17 15.22
N GLY A 431 13.96 -27.25 14.43
CA GLY A 431 15.17 -27.77 13.79
C GLY A 431 15.78 -26.78 12.80
N GLN A 432 14.95 -26.06 12.04
CA GLN A 432 15.40 -25.03 11.10
C GLN A 432 15.99 -23.81 11.83
N MET A 433 15.36 -23.38 12.93
CA MET A 433 15.85 -22.28 13.76
C MET A 433 17.21 -22.61 14.39
N GLU A 434 17.40 -23.84 14.90
CA GLU A 434 18.68 -24.25 15.50
C GLU A 434 19.84 -24.31 14.51
N ILE A 435 19.58 -24.52 13.23
CA ILE A 435 20.60 -24.45 12.17
C ILE A 435 20.72 -23.06 11.53
N GLY A 436 20.03 -22.05 12.06
CA GLY A 436 20.11 -20.65 11.65
C GLY A 436 19.17 -20.24 10.51
N ASN A 437 18.25 -21.10 10.08
CA ASN A 437 17.23 -20.75 9.10
C ASN A 437 16.07 -20.01 9.78
N LYS A 438 16.10 -18.67 9.67
CA LYS A 438 15.09 -17.77 10.26
C LYS A 438 13.80 -17.66 9.44
N ASP A 439 13.79 -18.20 8.23
CA ASP A 439 12.64 -18.10 7.30
C ASP A 439 11.64 -19.25 7.47
N ALA A 440 11.90 -20.18 8.40
CA ALA A 440 11.01 -21.31 8.67
C ALA A 440 9.65 -20.85 9.22
N TYR A 441 8.58 -21.52 8.78
CA TYR A 441 7.23 -21.18 9.23
C TYR A 441 7.01 -21.61 10.68
N PRO A 442 6.58 -20.70 11.57
CA PRO A 442 6.38 -21.03 12.97
C PRO A 442 5.15 -21.93 13.15
N PRO A 443 5.14 -22.83 14.15
CA PRO A 443 3.99 -23.68 14.40
C PRO A 443 2.78 -22.85 14.82
N VAL A 444 1.62 -23.20 14.27
CA VAL A 444 0.41 -22.37 14.26
C VAL A 444 -0.05 -21.94 15.66
N THR A 445 -0.23 -22.90 16.57
CA THR A 445 -0.73 -22.61 17.93
C THR A 445 0.31 -21.90 18.82
N PRO A 446 1.61 -22.29 18.80
CA PRO A 446 2.68 -21.50 19.42
C PRO A 446 2.76 -20.06 18.92
N ALA A 447 2.73 -19.84 17.61
CA ALA A 447 2.73 -18.50 17.02
C ALA A 447 1.52 -17.68 17.48
N ALA A 448 0.34 -18.30 17.55
CA ALA A 448 -0.87 -17.67 18.08
C ALA A 448 -0.73 -17.24 19.55
N ALA A 449 -0.12 -18.08 20.39
CA ALA A 449 0.14 -17.75 21.80
C ALA A 449 1.07 -16.55 21.94
N LEU A 450 2.17 -16.54 21.18
CA LEU A 450 3.13 -15.44 21.21
C LEU A 450 2.54 -14.14 20.65
N ALA A 451 1.78 -14.21 19.56
CA ALA A 451 1.11 -13.02 19.02
C ALA A 451 0.08 -12.44 20.00
N LEU A 452 -0.66 -13.29 20.71
CA LEU A 452 -1.58 -12.83 21.76
C LEU A 452 -0.82 -12.16 22.91
N MET A 453 0.33 -12.71 23.31
CA MET A 453 1.19 -12.13 24.33
C MET A 453 1.73 -10.76 23.89
N ASP A 454 2.24 -10.65 22.66
CA ASP A 454 2.79 -9.40 22.13
C ASP A 454 1.71 -8.32 22.02
N GLN A 455 0.54 -8.66 21.49
CA GLN A 455 -0.61 -7.75 21.34
C GLN A 455 -1.03 -7.10 22.66
N HIS A 456 -0.88 -7.83 23.77
CA HIS A 456 -1.33 -7.41 25.09
C HIS A 456 -0.18 -7.08 26.04
N GLY A 457 1.06 -7.00 25.53
CA GLY A 457 2.25 -6.61 26.29
C GLY A 457 2.65 -7.59 27.40
N VAL A 458 2.47 -8.90 27.20
CA VAL A 458 2.95 -9.94 28.12
C VAL A 458 4.45 -10.16 27.87
N ASP A 459 5.27 -9.45 28.65
CA ASP A 459 6.73 -9.54 28.57
C ASP A 459 7.26 -10.81 29.26
N VAL A 460 8.11 -11.54 28.54
CA VAL A 460 8.78 -12.76 29.03
C VAL A 460 10.26 -12.57 29.29
N SER A 461 10.86 -11.44 28.88
CA SER A 461 12.31 -11.26 28.94
C SER A 461 12.80 -11.19 30.39
N GLY A 462 13.72 -12.08 30.75
CA GLY A 462 14.22 -12.21 32.12
C GLY A 462 13.21 -12.72 33.14
N LYS A 463 12.02 -13.16 32.72
CA LYS A 463 10.94 -13.68 33.57
C LYS A 463 10.99 -15.20 33.70
N ARG A 464 10.49 -15.73 34.82
CA ARG A 464 10.28 -17.17 35.01
C ARG A 464 8.99 -17.58 34.31
N VAL A 465 9.12 -18.36 33.24
CA VAL A 465 7.97 -18.81 32.44
C VAL A 465 7.77 -20.31 32.63
N LEU A 466 6.58 -20.71 33.06
CA LEU A 466 6.19 -22.11 33.18
C LEU A 466 5.32 -22.52 31.99
N VAL A 467 5.78 -23.50 31.22
CA VAL A 467 5.00 -24.12 30.14
C VAL A 467 4.52 -25.49 30.62
N ILE A 468 3.21 -25.69 30.71
CA ILE A 468 2.60 -26.96 31.16
C ILE A 468 2.07 -27.69 29.93
N GLY A 469 2.79 -28.72 29.51
CA GLY A 469 2.56 -29.45 28.26
C GLY A 469 3.85 -29.52 27.42
N ARG A 470 4.08 -30.66 26.77
CA ARG A 470 5.34 -30.96 26.04
C ARG A 470 5.13 -31.59 24.67
N SER A 471 3.98 -31.35 24.05
CA SER A 471 3.70 -31.90 22.73
C SER A 471 4.69 -31.36 21.69
N PRO A 472 5.01 -32.14 20.63
CA PRO A 472 5.94 -31.71 19.59
C PRO A 472 5.49 -30.45 18.82
N ILE A 473 4.18 -30.20 18.74
CA ILE A 473 3.60 -29.12 17.92
C ILE A 473 3.14 -27.90 18.73
N VAL A 474 2.95 -28.03 20.06
CA VAL A 474 2.50 -26.92 20.92
C VAL A 474 3.47 -26.64 22.06
N GLY A 475 3.57 -27.54 23.03
CA GLY A 475 4.29 -27.26 24.28
C GLY A 475 5.80 -27.08 24.08
N SER A 476 6.44 -27.96 23.31
CA SER A 476 7.88 -27.88 23.05
C SER A 476 8.27 -26.64 22.23
N PRO A 477 7.55 -26.29 21.13
CA PRO A 477 7.85 -25.05 20.42
C PRO A 477 7.57 -23.77 21.21
N ILE A 478 6.50 -23.70 22.02
CA ILE A 478 6.26 -22.55 22.90
C ILE A 478 7.45 -22.35 23.83
N ALA A 479 7.94 -23.42 24.47
CA ALA A 479 9.10 -23.34 25.34
C ALA A 479 10.35 -22.83 24.61
N HIS A 480 10.58 -23.27 23.37
CA HIS A 480 11.68 -22.79 22.54
C HIS A 480 11.53 -21.31 22.17
N MET A 481 10.38 -20.89 21.66
CA MET A 481 10.16 -19.52 21.21
C MET A 481 10.19 -18.51 22.37
N VAL A 482 9.71 -18.88 23.56
CA VAL A 482 9.82 -18.05 24.76
C VAL A 482 11.28 -17.92 25.22
N ARG A 483 12.07 -18.99 25.11
CA ARG A 483 13.51 -18.96 25.41
C ARG A 483 14.25 -17.99 24.48
N GLU A 484 13.94 -18.00 23.18
CA GLU A 484 14.50 -17.05 22.20
C GLU A 484 14.16 -15.59 22.54
N LYS A 485 12.98 -15.33 23.12
CA LYS A 485 12.59 -14.01 23.65
C LYS A 485 13.26 -13.64 24.99
N GLY A 486 14.17 -14.48 25.50
CA GLY A 486 14.92 -14.21 26.74
C GLY A 486 14.22 -14.66 28.02
N GLY A 487 13.18 -15.49 27.94
CA GLY A 487 12.52 -16.05 29.12
C GLY A 487 13.29 -17.20 29.78
N ALA A 488 13.24 -17.27 31.11
CA ALA A 488 13.74 -18.40 31.89
C ALA A 488 12.67 -19.50 31.96
N VAL A 489 12.71 -20.43 31.01
CA VAL A 489 11.63 -21.40 30.77
C VAL A 489 11.78 -22.68 31.61
N THR A 490 10.70 -23.08 32.28
CA THR A 490 10.52 -24.40 32.90
C THR A 490 9.38 -25.14 32.20
N VAL A 491 9.57 -26.42 31.87
CA VAL A 491 8.54 -27.25 31.22
C VAL A 491 8.02 -28.30 32.20
N ALA A 492 6.71 -28.33 32.42
CA ALA A 492 5.99 -29.32 33.22
C ALA A 492 5.02 -30.14 32.35
N HIS A 493 4.43 -31.20 32.92
CA HIS A 493 3.48 -32.08 32.22
C HIS A 493 2.54 -32.77 33.23
N SER A 494 1.47 -33.40 32.74
CA SER A 494 0.45 -34.04 33.59
C SER A 494 0.97 -35.11 34.55
N GLY A 495 2.08 -35.77 34.22
CA GLY A 495 2.75 -36.71 35.15
C GLY A 495 3.54 -36.09 36.32
N VAL A 496 3.58 -34.76 36.47
CA VAL A 496 4.21 -34.07 37.62
C VAL A 496 3.26 -34.13 38.81
N SER A 497 3.78 -34.27 40.04
CA SER A 497 2.94 -34.33 41.24
C SER A 497 2.15 -33.03 41.44
N GLU A 498 0.96 -33.11 42.05
CA GLU A 498 0.13 -31.91 42.32
C GLU A 498 0.88 -30.87 43.17
N ASP A 499 1.62 -31.31 44.18
CA ASP A 499 2.40 -30.42 45.07
C ASP A 499 3.53 -29.71 44.32
N ASP A 500 4.23 -30.42 43.43
CA ASP A 500 5.28 -29.81 42.60
C ASP A 500 4.67 -28.85 41.58
N LEU A 501 3.57 -29.23 40.92
CA LEU A 501 2.89 -28.39 39.94
C LEU A 501 2.36 -27.11 40.57
N LYS A 502 1.76 -27.20 41.76
CA LYS A 502 1.33 -26.06 42.56
C LYS A 502 2.49 -25.14 42.92
N THR A 503 3.64 -25.71 43.29
CA THR A 503 4.85 -24.94 43.61
C THR A 503 5.34 -24.18 42.38
N LEU A 504 5.48 -24.87 41.25
CA LEU A 504 5.92 -24.29 39.98
C LEU A 504 4.97 -23.17 39.50
N VAL A 505 3.66 -23.39 39.56
CA VAL A 505 2.65 -22.38 39.18
C VAL A 505 2.72 -21.16 40.09
N GLY A 506 2.91 -21.36 41.40
CA GLY A 506 3.01 -20.26 42.36
C GLY A 506 4.31 -19.47 42.29
N GLU A 507 5.36 -20.00 41.64
CA GLU A 507 6.64 -19.34 41.42
C GLU A 507 6.75 -18.69 40.04
N ALA A 508 5.89 -19.02 39.08
CA ALA A 508 5.98 -18.48 37.73
C ALA A 508 5.55 -17.00 37.67
N ASP A 509 6.22 -16.22 36.84
CA ASP A 509 5.78 -14.86 36.48
C ASP A 509 4.80 -14.91 35.29
N VAL A 510 4.95 -15.92 34.42
CA VAL A 510 4.04 -16.24 33.31
C VAL A 510 3.77 -17.74 33.28
N VAL A 511 2.50 -18.15 33.16
CA VAL A 511 2.05 -19.54 33.05
C VAL A 511 1.40 -19.77 31.69
N ILE A 512 1.87 -20.74 30.93
CA ILE A 512 1.30 -21.13 29.65
C ILE A 512 0.80 -22.57 29.77
N THR A 513 -0.51 -22.78 29.68
CA THR A 513 -1.15 -24.10 29.83
C THR A 513 -1.52 -24.68 28.46
N CYS A 514 -0.99 -25.86 28.13
CA CYS A 514 -1.18 -26.52 26.84
C CYS A 514 -1.21 -28.06 26.97
N ALA A 515 -1.65 -28.56 28.13
CA ALA A 515 -1.71 -29.99 28.43
C ALA A 515 -2.95 -30.65 27.82
N GLY A 516 -4.05 -29.90 27.66
CA GLY A 516 -5.32 -30.43 27.15
C GLY A 516 -6.06 -31.28 28.18
N GLU A 517 -5.84 -31.02 29.47
CA GLU A 517 -6.39 -31.77 30.59
C GLU A 517 -7.17 -30.81 31.51
N PRO A 518 -8.51 -30.76 31.40
CA PRO A 518 -9.33 -29.86 32.19
C PRO A 518 -9.07 -29.97 33.69
N GLY A 519 -8.80 -28.83 34.32
CA GLY A 519 -8.58 -28.72 35.76
C GLY A 519 -7.25 -29.26 36.27
N LEU A 520 -6.27 -29.49 35.39
CA LEU A 520 -4.89 -29.82 35.77
C LEU A 520 -4.27 -28.74 36.69
N VAL A 521 -4.67 -27.48 36.53
CA VAL A 521 -4.22 -26.35 37.36
C VAL A 521 -5.41 -25.72 38.05
N LYS A 522 -5.32 -25.44 39.36
CA LYS A 522 -6.35 -24.68 40.07
C LYS A 522 -6.03 -23.18 40.02
N ALA A 523 -7.03 -22.34 39.75
CA ALA A 523 -6.88 -20.89 39.63
C ALA A 523 -6.24 -20.24 40.87
N GLU A 524 -6.54 -20.76 42.06
CA GLU A 524 -5.99 -20.32 43.35
C GLU A 524 -4.48 -20.52 43.51
N TRP A 525 -3.83 -21.33 42.66
CA TRP A 525 -2.38 -21.53 42.69
C TRP A 525 -1.64 -20.36 42.05
N VAL A 526 -2.31 -19.59 41.19
CA VAL A 526 -1.73 -18.46 40.48
C VAL A 526 -1.60 -17.27 41.42
N LYS A 527 -0.41 -16.66 41.45
CA LYS A 527 -0.09 -15.53 42.34
C LYS A 527 0.24 -14.27 41.55
N GLY A 528 -0.74 -13.75 40.81
CA GLY A 528 -0.58 -12.54 40.00
C GLY A 528 0.21 -12.74 38.70
N ALA A 529 0.51 -14.00 38.33
CA ALA A 529 1.16 -14.32 37.07
C ALA A 529 0.24 -14.03 35.88
N ASP A 530 0.83 -13.73 34.72
CA ASP A 530 0.09 -13.71 33.46
C ASP A 530 -0.17 -15.15 32.99
N VAL A 531 -1.41 -15.47 32.60
CA VAL A 531 -1.83 -16.84 32.26
C VAL A 531 -2.31 -16.93 30.81
N VAL A 532 -1.59 -17.68 29.98
CA VAL A 532 -1.96 -17.93 28.58
C VAL A 532 -2.53 -19.34 28.46
N ASN A 533 -3.85 -19.44 28.41
CA ASN A 533 -4.58 -20.69 28.20
C ASN A 533 -4.60 -21.08 26.73
N VAL A 534 -3.79 -22.09 26.40
CA VAL A 534 -3.72 -22.72 25.06
C VAL A 534 -4.53 -24.02 25.02
N GLY A 535 -4.56 -24.77 26.13
CA GLY A 535 -5.36 -25.98 26.28
C GLY A 535 -6.85 -25.70 26.19
N THR A 536 -7.51 -26.33 25.21
CA THR A 536 -8.96 -26.21 25.01
C THR A 536 -9.57 -27.58 24.78
N THR A 537 -10.26 -28.10 25.80
CA THR A 537 -10.86 -29.43 25.76
C THR A 537 -12.37 -29.31 25.77
N PHE A 538 -13.03 -29.98 24.84
CA PHE A 538 -14.49 -30.04 24.81
C PHE A 538 -14.97 -31.10 25.80
N VAL A 539 -15.86 -30.70 26.72
CA VAL A 539 -16.45 -31.57 27.73
C VAL A 539 -17.92 -31.77 27.39
N GLU A 540 -18.31 -33.00 27.06
CA GLU A 540 -19.66 -33.32 26.55
C GLU A 540 -20.75 -33.05 27.58
N GLU A 541 -20.48 -33.34 28.86
CA GLU A 541 -21.43 -33.15 29.95
C GLU A 541 -21.75 -31.67 30.20
N LEU A 542 -20.81 -30.78 29.86
CA LEU A 542 -20.91 -29.34 30.04
C LEU A 542 -21.27 -28.61 28.74
N ASP A 543 -21.36 -29.32 27.62
CA ASP A 543 -21.54 -28.80 26.25
C ASP A 543 -20.69 -27.54 25.98
N SER A 544 -19.43 -27.55 26.44
CA SER A 544 -18.56 -26.37 26.43
C SER A 544 -17.08 -26.71 26.26
N LEU A 545 -16.31 -25.69 25.84
CA LEU A 545 -14.86 -25.75 25.82
C LEU A 545 -14.31 -25.26 27.16
N VAL A 546 -13.52 -26.12 27.80
CA VAL A 546 -12.98 -25.93 29.14
C VAL A 546 -11.46 -25.74 29.06
N SER A 547 -10.95 -24.89 29.95
CA SER A 547 -9.53 -24.61 30.13
C SER A 547 -8.82 -25.72 30.93
N ASP A 548 -7.51 -25.82 30.78
CA ASP A 548 -6.64 -26.58 31.69
C ASP A 548 -6.67 -26.01 33.13
N VAL A 549 -7.15 -24.77 33.30
CA VAL A 549 -7.28 -24.09 34.59
C VAL A 549 -8.71 -24.18 35.13
N GLU A 550 -8.88 -24.76 36.31
CA GLU A 550 -10.16 -24.84 37.04
C GLU A 550 -10.38 -23.60 37.92
N GLY A 551 -11.57 -23.00 37.82
CA GLY A 551 -12.01 -21.89 38.67
C GLY A 551 -11.94 -20.50 38.00
N ASP A 552 -12.24 -19.46 38.78
CA ASP A 552 -12.29 -18.07 38.31
C ASP A 552 -10.88 -17.44 38.27
N ILE A 553 -10.15 -17.71 37.20
CA ILE A 553 -8.76 -17.27 37.03
C ILE A 553 -8.60 -15.74 37.03
N GLY A 554 -9.62 -14.99 36.63
CA GLY A 554 -9.58 -13.53 36.58
C GLY A 554 -9.38 -12.88 37.96
N LYS A 555 -9.65 -13.60 39.05
CA LYS A 555 -9.38 -13.15 40.43
C LYS A 555 -7.92 -13.27 40.87
N TYR A 556 -7.17 -14.17 40.24
CA TYR A 556 -5.83 -14.58 40.72
C TYR A 556 -4.71 -14.23 39.75
N ALA A 557 -5.00 -14.17 38.45
CA ALA A 557 -4.03 -13.84 37.41
C ALA A 557 -3.84 -12.33 37.25
N GLY A 558 -2.60 -11.93 36.94
CA GLY A 558 -2.25 -10.57 36.55
C GLY A 558 -2.94 -10.19 35.25
N ARG A 559 -2.84 -11.06 34.24
CA ARG A 559 -3.65 -11.11 33.01
C ARG A 559 -3.99 -12.55 32.64
N TYR A 560 -5.06 -12.80 31.88
CA TYR A 560 -5.42 -14.15 31.46
C TYR A 560 -6.11 -14.22 30.10
N SER A 561 -5.83 -15.25 29.30
CA SER A 561 -6.60 -15.52 28.08
C SER A 561 -7.84 -16.38 28.37
N PRO A 562 -9.01 -16.06 27.79
CA PRO A 562 -10.24 -16.81 28.05
C PRO A 562 -10.32 -18.13 27.26
N VAL A 563 -11.08 -19.09 27.78
CA VAL A 563 -11.52 -20.26 27.03
C VAL A 563 -13.05 -20.35 27.13
N PRO A 564 -13.77 -20.29 25.99
CA PRO A 564 -13.30 -20.04 24.64
C PRO A 564 -13.12 -18.54 24.34
N GLY A 565 -12.30 -18.16 23.34
CA GLY A 565 -12.11 -16.76 22.90
C GLY A 565 -10.71 -16.18 23.07
N GLY A 566 -9.78 -16.93 23.66
CA GLY A 566 -8.35 -16.65 23.69
C GLY A 566 -7.64 -17.24 22.47
N ILE A 567 -6.98 -18.38 22.65
CA ILE A 567 -6.07 -18.95 21.61
C ILE A 567 -6.80 -19.66 20.47
N GLY A 568 -7.90 -20.38 20.73
CA GLY A 568 -8.63 -21.17 19.72
C GLY A 568 -8.92 -20.40 18.40
N PRO A 569 -9.52 -19.19 18.47
CA PRO A 569 -9.81 -18.36 17.29
C PRO A 569 -8.60 -18.00 16.43
N LEU A 570 -7.39 -17.96 17.00
CA LEU A 570 -6.17 -17.49 16.33
C LEU A 570 -5.50 -18.57 15.45
N SER A 571 -5.86 -19.84 15.62
CA SER A 571 -5.15 -20.94 14.97
C SER A 571 -5.36 -20.97 13.46
N ALA A 572 -6.61 -20.88 12.95
CA ALA A 572 -6.82 -20.86 11.50
C ALA A 572 -6.24 -19.61 10.82
N PRO A 573 -6.39 -18.38 11.35
CA PRO A 573 -5.72 -17.20 10.82
C PRO A 573 -4.20 -17.35 10.71
N MET A 574 -3.54 -17.90 11.74
CA MET A 574 -2.10 -18.14 11.70
C MET A 574 -1.69 -19.17 10.64
N LEU A 575 -2.50 -20.23 10.45
CA LEU A 575 -2.28 -21.19 9.37
C LEU A 575 -2.35 -20.51 8.00
N PHE A 576 -3.40 -19.73 7.74
CA PHE A 576 -3.54 -19.04 6.45
C PHE A 576 -2.47 -17.98 6.21
N LYS A 577 -1.98 -17.33 7.27
CA LYS A 577 -0.80 -16.45 7.21
C LYS A 577 0.45 -17.22 6.77
N ASN A 578 0.70 -18.41 7.32
CA ASN A 578 1.80 -19.27 6.88
C ASN A 578 1.64 -19.72 5.43
N VAL A 579 0.42 -20.09 5.01
CA VAL A 579 0.13 -20.50 3.61
C VAL A 579 0.38 -19.36 2.62
N ALA A 580 -0.10 -18.14 2.93
CA ALA A 580 0.14 -16.98 2.09
C ALA A 580 1.64 -16.72 1.95
N LYS A 581 2.38 -16.72 3.06
CA LYS A 581 3.85 -16.59 3.03
C LYS A 581 4.50 -17.68 2.18
N ALA A 582 4.10 -18.94 2.36
CA ALA A 582 4.67 -20.06 1.63
C ALA A 582 4.46 -19.96 0.11
N ALA A 583 3.29 -19.46 -0.32
CA ALA A 583 3.01 -19.23 -1.74
C ALA A 583 3.92 -18.12 -2.33
N TRP A 584 4.09 -17.01 -1.60
CA TRP A 584 5.00 -15.93 -1.99
C TRP A 584 6.46 -16.38 -2.06
N ASP A 585 6.94 -17.08 -1.03
CA ASP A 585 8.32 -17.58 -0.98
C ASP A 585 8.61 -18.54 -2.15
N GLN A 586 7.65 -19.42 -2.48
CA GLN A 586 7.79 -20.34 -3.62
C GLN A 586 7.82 -19.61 -4.97
N MET A 587 7.04 -18.54 -5.14
CA MET A 587 7.06 -17.74 -6.37
C MET A 587 8.32 -16.87 -6.50
N SER A 588 8.83 -16.30 -5.41
CA SER A 588 10.05 -15.48 -5.42
C SER A 588 11.29 -16.24 -5.96
N ARG A 589 11.35 -17.56 -5.73
CA ARG A 589 12.41 -18.45 -6.22
C ARG A 589 12.35 -18.70 -7.74
N THR A 590 11.27 -18.30 -8.42
CA THR A 590 11.10 -18.45 -9.88
C THR A 590 11.69 -17.29 -10.69
N GLY A 591 12.30 -16.29 -10.03
CA GLY A 591 13.01 -15.18 -10.69
C GLY A 591 12.17 -13.91 -10.89
N ILE A 592 10.93 -13.88 -10.40
CA ILE A 592 10.17 -12.63 -10.20
C ILE A 592 10.52 -12.12 -8.81
N VAL A 593 11.54 -11.29 -8.73
CA VAL A 593 11.99 -10.67 -7.47
C VAL A 593 11.12 -9.45 -7.19
N VAL A 594 10.31 -9.51 -6.13
CA VAL A 594 9.89 -8.32 -5.39
C VAL A 594 10.87 -8.22 -4.22
N ASP A 595 11.76 -7.24 -4.27
CA ASP A 595 12.74 -6.99 -3.21
C ASP A 595 11.99 -6.63 -1.92
N ASN A 596 12.27 -7.35 -0.83
CA ASN A 596 11.55 -7.27 0.44
C ASN A 596 12.45 -6.78 1.58
N GLY A 597 13.22 -5.71 1.35
CA GLY A 597 14.03 -5.05 2.38
C GLY A 597 13.24 -4.39 3.53
N TRP A 598 11.91 -4.44 3.53
CA TRP A 598 11.02 -3.85 4.53
C TRP A 598 10.33 -4.92 5.37
N ASP A 599 10.36 -4.76 6.70
CA ASP A 599 9.57 -5.59 7.62
C ASP A 599 8.10 -5.20 7.49
N ARG A 600 7.27 -6.15 7.03
CA ARG A 600 5.84 -5.94 6.80
C ARG A 600 5.03 -6.33 8.03
N HIS A 601 4.38 -5.35 8.63
CA HIS A 601 3.36 -5.54 9.65
C HIS A 601 1.97 -5.19 9.10
N PRO A 602 0.88 -5.74 9.67
CA PRO A 602 -0.50 -5.52 9.22
C PRO A 602 -0.90 -4.04 9.01
N ALA A 603 -0.31 -3.15 9.82
CA ALA A 603 -0.59 -1.72 9.78
C ALA A 603 0.61 -0.86 9.32
N THR A 604 1.82 -1.45 9.19
CA THR A 604 3.04 -0.68 8.95
C THR A 604 4.11 -1.36 8.11
N LEU A 605 4.85 -0.54 7.37
CA LEU A 605 6.13 -0.93 6.78
C LEU A 605 7.25 -0.31 7.61
N THR A 606 8.12 -1.14 8.17
CA THR A 606 9.23 -0.66 9.00
C THR A 606 10.58 -1.05 8.41
N LYS A 607 11.55 -0.13 8.48
CA LYS A 607 12.96 -0.41 8.17
C LYS A 607 13.87 0.45 9.04
N THR A 608 15.00 -0.12 9.44
CA THR A 608 16.03 0.59 10.22
C THR A 608 17.25 0.87 9.37
N TYR A 609 17.67 2.13 9.34
CA TYR A 609 18.89 2.61 8.68
C TYR A 609 19.94 2.95 9.73
N HIS A 610 21.20 2.71 9.39
CA HIS A 610 22.33 3.08 10.24
C HIS A 610 23.06 4.28 9.62
N PHE A 611 23.59 5.18 10.44
CA PHE A 611 24.38 6.34 10.03
C PHE A 611 25.59 6.48 10.93
N ASP A 612 26.71 6.93 10.38
CA ASP A 612 27.97 6.97 11.11
C ASP A 612 28.01 8.19 12.05
N SER A 613 27.20 9.21 11.76
CA SER A 613 27.02 10.41 12.57
C SER A 613 25.55 10.82 12.73
N TYR A 614 25.25 11.60 13.78
CA TYR A 614 23.93 12.22 13.96
C TYR A 614 23.60 13.23 12.86
N THR A 615 24.62 13.89 12.30
CA THR A 615 24.45 14.87 11.22
C THR A 615 23.95 14.19 9.93
N GLU A 616 24.54 13.06 9.55
CA GLU A 616 24.07 12.26 8.40
C GLU A 616 22.64 11.78 8.58
N ALA A 617 22.29 11.31 9.80
CA ALA A 617 20.94 10.87 10.10
C ALA A 617 19.93 12.03 10.02
N LEU A 618 20.34 13.25 10.36
CA LEU A 618 19.51 14.45 10.26
C LEU A 618 19.33 14.92 8.81
N GLU A 619 20.35 14.77 7.95
CA GLU A 619 20.23 15.04 6.52
C GLU A 619 19.33 14.02 5.83
N ALA A 620 19.46 12.75 6.16
CA ALA A 620 18.55 11.68 5.74
C ALA A 620 17.10 12.00 6.14
N ALA A 621 16.88 12.46 7.38
CA ALA A 621 15.56 12.86 7.85
C ALA A 621 14.94 13.99 7.03
N LYS A 622 15.73 14.99 6.65
CA LYS A 622 15.25 16.09 5.79
C LYS A 622 14.85 15.60 4.40
N LYS A 623 15.63 14.68 3.81
CA LYS A 623 15.29 14.09 2.50
C LYS A 623 13.97 13.31 2.55
N VAL A 624 13.68 12.60 3.65
CA VAL A 624 12.37 11.94 3.85
C VAL A 624 11.26 12.97 4.02
N ASP A 625 11.51 14.04 4.77
CA ASP A 625 10.53 15.12 5.00
C ASP A 625 10.17 15.86 3.70
N GLU A 626 11.13 16.08 2.80
CA GLU A 626 10.90 16.66 1.47
C GLU A 626 9.96 15.79 0.62
N LEU A 627 10.05 14.46 0.77
CA LEU A 627 9.13 13.51 0.14
C LEU A 627 7.79 13.38 0.88
N SER A 628 7.60 13.96 2.05
CA SER A 628 6.34 13.82 2.80
C SER A 628 5.11 14.38 2.08
N THR A 629 5.32 15.31 1.15
CA THR A 629 4.26 15.99 0.38
C THR A 629 3.63 15.13 -0.72
N ILE A 630 4.28 14.02 -1.10
CA ILE A 630 3.87 13.12 -2.20
C ILE A 630 3.40 11.74 -1.71
N MET A 631 3.47 11.51 -0.39
CA MET A 631 3.04 10.29 0.28
C MET A 631 1.60 10.48 0.77
N ASP A 632 0.78 9.44 0.74
CA ASP A 632 -0.56 9.52 1.36
C ASP A 632 -0.45 9.68 2.90
N HIS A 633 0.70 9.31 3.50
CA HIS A 633 0.93 9.30 4.94
C HIS A 633 2.35 9.77 5.32
N HIS A 634 2.49 10.47 6.46
CA HIS A 634 3.79 10.84 7.02
C HIS A 634 4.49 9.63 7.63
N ALA A 635 5.78 9.43 7.32
CA ALA A 635 6.58 8.40 7.97
C ALA A 635 6.85 8.79 9.44
N ASN A 636 6.60 7.87 10.36
CA ASN A 636 7.09 7.97 11.73
C ASN A 636 8.60 7.73 11.72
N MET A 637 9.35 8.69 12.26
CA MET A 637 10.80 8.64 12.34
C MET A 637 11.28 8.57 13.78
N LYS A 638 12.13 7.60 14.07
CA LYS A 638 12.79 7.47 15.38
C LYS A 638 14.29 7.38 15.22
N LEU A 639 14.97 8.42 15.70
CA LEU A 639 16.43 8.49 15.75
C LEU A 639 16.96 8.00 17.10
N THR A 640 17.75 6.94 17.09
CA THR A 640 18.43 6.37 18.27
C THR A 640 19.93 6.58 18.15
N HIS A 641 20.47 7.52 18.92
CA HIS A 641 21.92 7.78 18.95
C HIS A 641 22.62 6.80 19.90
N LYS A 642 23.55 5.99 19.38
CA LYS A 642 24.38 5.05 20.16
C LYS A 642 25.81 5.61 20.23
N CYS A 643 26.22 6.09 21.42
CA CYS A 643 27.47 6.85 21.64
C CYS A 643 28.79 6.25 21.10
N VAL A 644 28.82 4.98 20.69
CA VAL A 644 30.00 4.27 20.16
C VAL A 644 29.76 3.67 18.76
N HIS A 645 28.52 3.71 18.27
CA HIS A 645 28.06 2.99 17.08
C HIS A 645 27.18 3.87 16.19
N GLY A 646 27.42 5.19 16.13
CA GLY A 646 26.67 6.08 15.25
C GLY A 646 25.20 6.28 15.66
N CYS A 647 24.33 6.52 14.67
CA CYS A 647 22.91 6.76 14.86
C CYS A 647 22.06 5.75 14.06
N GLU A 648 21.05 5.17 14.69
CA GLU A 648 20.04 4.37 14.01
C GLU A 648 18.80 5.23 13.73
N MET A 649 18.24 5.11 12.54
CA MET A 649 17.00 5.74 12.13
C MET A 649 15.99 4.67 11.76
N GLU A 650 14.98 4.48 12.60
CA GLU A 650 13.85 3.61 12.34
C GLU A 650 12.77 4.43 11.63
N LEU A 651 12.35 3.96 10.47
CA LEU A 651 11.29 4.54 9.65
C LEU A 651 10.11 3.58 9.63
N GLU A 652 8.94 4.11 9.97
CA GLU A 652 7.68 3.38 10.00
C GLU A 652 6.64 4.13 9.17
N PHE A 653 6.14 3.51 8.10
CA PHE A 653 5.00 4.00 7.34
C PHE A 653 3.73 3.42 7.95
N PHE A 654 2.84 4.27 8.47
CA PHE A 654 1.61 3.87 9.15
C PHE A 654 0.40 4.59 8.58
N THR A 655 -0.76 3.91 8.51
CA THR A 655 -2.03 4.47 8.04
C THR A 655 -3.13 4.45 9.11
N PHE A 656 -3.56 5.63 9.57
CA PHE A 656 -4.64 5.80 10.56
C PHE A 656 -6.05 5.73 9.95
N GLU A 657 -6.22 6.12 8.69
CA GLU A 657 -7.54 6.18 8.02
C GLU A 657 -7.95 4.87 7.33
N ALA A 658 -7.02 4.19 6.64
CA ALA A 658 -7.34 2.96 5.88
C ALA A 658 -7.26 1.66 6.70
N LYS A 659 -6.70 1.70 7.92
CA LYS A 659 -6.46 0.52 8.79
C LYS A 659 -5.62 -0.61 8.16
N GLN A 660 -4.96 -0.34 7.04
CA GLN A 660 -4.07 -1.25 6.31
C GLN A 660 -3.02 -0.42 5.55
N ILE A 661 -1.88 -1.03 5.23
CA ILE A 661 -0.88 -0.45 4.32
C ILE A 661 -1.53 -0.30 2.93
N THR A 662 -1.46 0.89 2.34
CA THR A 662 -1.94 1.12 0.97
C THR A 662 -0.85 0.82 -0.06
N GLU A 663 -1.20 0.59 -1.32
CA GLU A 663 -0.20 0.43 -2.39
C GLU A 663 0.72 1.66 -2.51
N LYS A 664 0.19 2.86 -2.23
CA LYS A 664 0.99 4.08 -2.23
C LYS A 664 1.96 4.15 -1.05
N ASP A 665 1.60 3.61 0.11
CA ASP A 665 2.53 3.49 1.25
C ASP A 665 3.67 2.53 0.94
N TYR A 666 3.37 1.46 0.22
CA TYR A 666 4.37 0.52 -0.24
C TYR A 666 5.33 1.14 -1.25
N ASP A 667 4.80 1.82 -2.27
CA ASP A 667 5.61 2.51 -3.26
C ASP A 667 6.42 3.67 -2.62
N ALA A 668 5.85 4.39 -1.64
CA ALA A 668 6.53 5.43 -0.87
C ALA A 668 7.65 4.88 0.02
N ALA A 669 7.43 3.75 0.69
CA ALA A 669 8.46 3.05 1.46
C ALA A 669 9.60 2.60 0.55
N GLN A 670 9.30 2.07 -0.64
CA GLN A 670 10.33 1.74 -1.64
C GLN A 670 11.10 2.97 -2.11
N ALA A 671 10.42 4.09 -2.38
CA ALA A 671 11.06 5.35 -2.75
C ALA A 671 12.00 5.89 -1.66
N VAL A 672 11.59 5.82 -0.39
CA VAL A 672 12.40 6.25 0.74
C VAL A 672 13.59 5.32 0.97
N ASP A 673 13.40 4.01 0.84
CA ASP A 673 14.50 3.05 0.92
C ASP A 673 15.53 3.22 -0.19
N MET A 674 15.07 3.56 -1.38
CA MET A 674 15.95 3.85 -2.50
C MET A 674 16.86 5.06 -2.23
N ILE A 675 16.37 6.06 -1.49
CA ILE A 675 17.14 7.26 -1.12
C ILE A 675 18.04 7.00 0.08
N LEU A 676 17.63 6.13 1.01
CA LEU A 676 18.28 5.97 2.32
C LEU A 676 19.11 4.70 2.48
N SER A 677 18.88 3.67 1.67
CA SER A 677 19.60 2.40 1.77
C SER A 677 21.11 2.63 1.64
N LYS A 678 21.88 1.93 2.49
CA LYS A 678 23.35 1.91 2.44
C LYS A 678 23.91 1.14 1.24
N ASP A 679 23.07 0.69 0.31
CA ASP A 679 23.50 0.22 -1.01
C ASP A 679 23.96 1.42 -1.83
N THR A 680 25.10 1.97 -1.42
CA THR A 680 25.82 2.99 -2.15
C THR A 680 26.02 2.51 -3.59
N VAL A 681 25.72 3.37 -4.56
CA VAL A 681 26.09 3.11 -5.96
C VAL A 681 27.57 3.45 -6.05
N GLU A 682 28.41 2.56 -5.52
CA GLU A 682 29.85 2.74 -5.48
C GLU A 682 30.39 2.83 -6.91
N MET A 683 30.84 4.03 -7.30
CA MET A 683 31.31 4.30 -8.66
C MET A 683 32.39 3.32 -9.11
N ASP A 684 33.27 2.91 -8.18
CA ASP A 684 34.33 1.93 -8.42
C ASP A 684 33.83 0.60 -9.01
N LYS A 685 32.61 0.16 -8.67
CA LYS A 685 32.03 -1.08 -9.22
C LYS A 685 31.70 -0.97 -10.69
N TYR A 686 31.40 0.24 -11.16
CA TYR A 686 31.02 0.54 -12.55
C TYR A 686 32.19 1.11 -13.37
N SER A 687 33.40 1.12 -12.80
CA SER A 687 34.61 1.59 -13.45
C SER A 687 35.38 0.46 -14.11
N TYR A 688 36.25 0.81 -15.06
CA TYR A 688 37.10 -0.13 -15.80
C TYR A 688 38.39 0.56 -16.25
N ASN A 689 39.38 -0.22 -16.66
CA ASN A 689 40.66 0.33 -17.11
C ASN A 689 40.65 0.68 -18.60
N LEU A 690 40.43 1.95 -18.92
CA LEU A 690 40.51 2.45 -20.29
C LEU A 690 41.97 2.71 -20.72
N ASN A 691 42.41 2.06 -21.81
CA ASN A 691 43.73 2.26 -22.39
C ASN A 691 43.72 3.46 -23.33
N GLU A 692 44.72 4.34 -23.26
CA GLU A 692 44.83 5.51 -24.16
C GLU A 692 44.83 5.11 -25.65
N GLU A 693 45.45 3.97 -25.99
CA GLU A 693 45.48 3.44 -27.36
C GLU A 693 44.10 3.02 -27.89
N SER A 694 43.15 2.74 -26.99
CA SER A 694 41.77 2.41 -27.34
C SER A 694 40.92 3.65 -27.64
N ILE A 695 41.35 4.86 -27.29
CA ILE A 695 40.59 6.10 -27.49
C ILE A 695 40.65 6.54 -28.96
N ALA A 696 39.48 6.66 -29.60
CA ALA A 696 39.40 7.13 -30.98
C ALA A 696 39.63 8.65 -31.09
N LYS A 697 40.77 9.06 -31.65
CA LYS A 697 41.07 10.49 -31.91
C LYS A 697 40.33 11.10 -33.10
N TYR A 698 39.91 10.25 -34.03
CA TYR A 698 39.22 10.60 -35.26
C TYR A 698 38.13 9.56 -35.56
N PRO A 699 37.05 9.93 -36.27
CA PRO A 699 35.98 9.01 -36.66
C PRO A 699 36.49 7.87 -37.54
N ALA A 700 35.69 6.80 -37.64
CA ALA A 700 35.92 5.76 -38.66
C ALA A 700 35.98 6.37 -40.06
N ASN A 701 36.89 5.88 -40.90
CA ASN A 701 37.03 6.28 -42.29
C ASN A 701 36.99 5.04 -43.20
N PRO A 702 35.98 4.88 -44.07
CA PRO A 702 34.86 5.80 -44.31
C PRO A 702 33.89 5.90 -43.13
N ARG A 703 33.12 6.99 -43.03
CA ARG A 703 32.07 7.15 -42.01
C ARG A 703 31.08 5.98 -42.09
N GLY A 704 30.63 5.48 -40.95
CA GLY A 704 29.76 4.28 -40.86
C GLY A 704 30.47 2.93 -40.83
N SER A 705 31.78 2.88 -41.12
CA SER A 705 32.59 1.64 -41.04
C SER A 705 33.08 1.28 -39.62
N SER A 706 32.49 1.85 -38.59
CA SER A 706 32.79 1.49 -37.19
C SER A 706 32.36 0.06 -36.89
N LYS A 707 33.02 -0.57 -35.91
CA LYS A 707 32.55 -1.87 -35.39
C LYS A 707 31.25 -1.70 -34.61
N LEU A 708 30.49 -2.79 -34.45
CA LEU A 708 29.31 -2.83 -33.58
C LEU A 708 29.43 -3.99 -32.58
N LEU A 709 29.22 -3.71 -31.30
CA LEU A 709 29.01 -4.70 -30.24
C LEU A 709 27.52 -4.71 -29.91
N ARG A 710 26.91 -5.88 -29.86
CA ARG A 710 25.50 -6.04 -29.46
C ARG A 710 25.39 -6.90 -28.22
N CYS A 711 24.73 -6.37 -27.18
CA CYS A 711 24.23 -7.12 -26.03
C CYS A 711 22.70 -7.25 -26.16
N ASP A 712 22.21 -8.48 -26.31
CA ASP A 712 20.77 -8.74 -26.40
C ASP A 712 20.08 -8.80 -25.01
N GLY A 713 18.75 -8.93 -24.99
CA GLY A 713 17.96 -8.90 -23.75
C GLY A 713 18.28 -10.05 -22.77
N PRO A 714 18.56 -11.28 -23.25
CA PRO A 714 19.15 -12.34 -22.43
C PRO A 714 20.58 -12.09 -21.92
N GLY A 715 21.31 -11.13 -22.50
CA GLY A 715 22.68 -10.79 -22.14
C GLY A 715 23.76 -11.45 -23.00
N ASN A 716 23.42 -11.99 -24.18
CA ASN A 716 24.39 -12.53 -25.12
C ASN A 716 25.12 -11.40 -25.84
N ILE A 717 26.43 -11.55 -25.99
CA ILE A 717 27.30 -10.60 -26.69
C ILE A 717 27.60 -11.10 -28.10
N THR A 718 27.36 -10.25 -29.10
CA THR A 718 27.74 -10.48 -30.51
C THR A 718 28.61 -9.32 -31.00
N TYR A 719 29.69 -9.64 -31.72
CA TYR A 719 30.61 -8.68 -32.31
C TYR A 719 30.46 -8.63 -33.83
N TYR A 720 30.45 -7.43 -34.39
CA TYR A 720 30.34 -7.17 -35.84
C TYR A 720 31.43 -6.19 -36.27
N ASP A 721 32.02 -6.44 -37.45
CA ASP A 721 33.13 -5.65 -37.97
C ASP A 721 32.70 -4.32 -38.62
N ASN A 722 31.45 -4.21 -39.09
CA ASN A 722 30.96 -3.03 -39.81
C ASN A 722 29.50 -2.72 -39.47
N PHE A 723 29.28 -1.58 -38.81
CA PHE A 723 27.98 -1.07 -38.40
C PHE A 723 27.02 -0.88 -39.57
N SER A 724 27.43 -0.18 -40.63
CA SER A 724 26.56 0.13 -41.78
C SER A 724 26.06 -1.12 -42.52
N GLU A 725 26.80 -2.22 -42.48
CA GLU A 725 26.39 -3.48 -43.13
C GLU A 725 25.35 -4.26 -42.33
N VAL A 726 25.37 -4.17 -41.00
CA VAL A 726 24.53 -5.03 -40.14
C VAL A 726 23.35 -4.29 -39.49
N PHE A 727 23.51 -3.00 -39.21
CA PHE A 727 22.55 -2.26 -38.42
C PHE A 727 21.16 -2.13 -39.08
N PRO A 728 21.01 -1.84 -40.39
CA PRO A 728 19.69 -1.79 -41.01
C PRO A 728 18.89 -3.10 -40.84
N SER A 729 19.57 -4.26 -40.92
CA SER A 729 18.94 -5.55 -40.66
C SER A 729 18.53 -5.73 -39.20
N LEU A 730 19.33 -5.25 -38.26
CA LEU A 730 19.02 -5.30 -36.82
C LEU A 730 17.88 -4.35 -36.43
N ALA A 731 17.77 -3.21 -37.13
CA ALA A 731 16.76 -2.18 -36.89
C ALA A 731 15.41 -2.50 -37.55
N LYS A 732 15.33 -3.56 -38.35
CA LYS A 732 14.12 -3.92 -39.10
C LYS A 732 12.92 -4.10 -38.17
N GLY A 733 11.83 -3.38 -38.46
CA GLY A 733 10.59 -3.43 -37.68
C GLY A 733 10.59 -2.59 -36.41
N CYS A 734 11.67 -1.86 -36.13
CA CYS A 734 11.77 -0.92 -35.02
C CYS A 734 11.50 0.52 -35.49
N HIS A 735 11.32 1.43 -34.53
CA HIS A 735 11.28 2.87 -34.76
C HIS A 735 12.46 3.52 -34.05
N LEU A 736 13.20 4.37 -34.75
CA LEU A 736 14.43 4.99 -34.28
C LEU A 736 14.17 6.41 -33.80
N VAL A 737 14.81 6.79 -32.70
CA VAL A 737 14.75 8.17 -32.19
C VAL A 737 16.15 8.75 -32.07
N PHE A 738 16.37 9.90 -32.71
CA PHE A 738 17.67 10.56 -32.84
C PHE A 738 17.70 11.93 -32.18
N ASN A 739 18.88 12.34 -31.69
CA ASN A 739 19.16 13.74 -31.33
C ASN A 739 19.74 14.49 -32.54
N ASP A 740 18.99 15.45 -33.08
CA ASP A 740 19.32 16.24 -34.27
C ASP A 740 20.04 17.57 -33.95
N SER A 741 20.42 17.78 -32.69
CA SER A 741 21.14 18.98 -32.29
C SER A 741 22.51 19.08 -32.97
N ARG A 742 22.84 20.30 -33.37
CA ARG A 742 24.09 20.66 -34.06
C ARG A 742 25.01 21.41 -33.10
N VAL A 743 26.28 21.03 -33.13
CA VAL A 743 27.34 21.66 -32.35
C VAL A 743 27.62 23.07 -32.86
N LEU A 744 27.70 24.02 -31.94
CA LEU A 744 28.13 25.39 -32.18
C LEU A 744 29.63 25.53 -31.90
N ASP A 745 30.24 26.54 -32.53
CA ASP A 745 31.63 26.92 -32.33
C ASP A 745 31.81 27.66 -30.99
N ALA A 746 31.54 26.94 -29.91
CA ALA A 746 31.41 27.45 -28.56
C ALA A 746 32.75 27.69 -27.83
N ARG A 747 33.89 27.36 -28.45
CA ARG A 747 35.23 27.63 -27.91
C ARG A 747 35.81 28.92 -28.49
N LEU A 748 35.93 29.94 -27.66
CA LEU A 748 36.46 31.26 -27.98
C LEU A 748 37.81 31.48 -27.29
N PHE A 749 38.56 32.45 -27.81
CA PHE A 749 39.75 32.98 -27.14
C PHE A 749 39.63 34.48 -26.97
N VAL A 750 39.99 34.96 -25.79
CA VAL A 750 39.95 36.38 -25.42
C VAL A 750 41.32 36.86 -24.93
N LYS A 751 41.53 38.17 -24.84
CA LYS A 751 42.74 38.77 -24.29
C LYS A 751 42.61 38.97 -22.79
N GLY A 752 43.53 38.38 -22.02
CA GLY A 752 43.66 38.62 -20.59
C GLY A 752 44.23 40.01 -20.26
N SER A 753 44.22 40.38 -18.98
CA SER A 753 44.68 41.69 -18.47
C SER A 753 46.15 42.04 -18.78
N ASN A 754 46.97 41.03 -19.04
CA ASN A 754 48.38 41.11 -19.43
C ASN A 754 48.60 40.89 -20.96
N GLY A 755 47.53 40.78 -21.75
CA GLY A 755 47.57 40.50 -23.18
C GLY A 755 47.75 39.03 -23.55
N SER A 756 47.73 38.10 -22.58
CA SER A 756 47.78 36.66 -22.87
C SER A 756 46.50 36.16 -23.53
N LYS A 757 46.61 35.11 -24.35
CA LYS A 757 45.46 34.41 -24.92
C LYS A 757 44.81 33.56 -23.81
N VAL A 758 43.56 33.85 -23.48
CA VAL A 758 42.77 33.18 -22.44
C VAL A 758 41.60 32.47 -23.12
N GLU A 759 41.32 31.24 -22.72
CA GLU A 759 40.17 30.48 -23.23
C GLU A 759 38.87 30.96 -22.58
N LEU A 760 37.84 31.11 -23.41
CA LEU A 760 36.46 31.27 -22.99
C LEU A 760 35.62 30.19 -23.68
N MET A 761 35.02 29.29 -22.92
CA MET A 761 34.17 28.22 -23.45
C MET A 761 32.72 28.48 -23.03
N ILE A 762 31.80 28.53 -24.00
CA ILE A 762 30.36 28.53 -23.70
C ILE A 762 30.01 27.16 -23.13
N LEU A 763 29.45 27.14 -21.92
CA LEU A 763 29.13 25.92 -21.20
C LEU A 763 27.71 25.45 -21.48
N ASP A 764 26.78 26.41 -21.47
CA ASP A 764 25.36 26.18 -21.62
C ASP A 764 24.72 27.40 -22.29
N LEU A 765 23.83 27.11 -23.24
CA LEU A 765 23.03 28.09 -23.95
C LEU A 765 21.65 28.22 -23.30
N GLY A 766 21.25 27.31 -22.42
CA GLY A 766 19.94 27.34 -21.77
C GLY A 766 18.81 27.30 -22.78
N SER A 767 17.75 28.09 -22.53
CA SER A 767 16.57 28.20 -23.40
C SER A 767 16.69 29.32 -24.44
N ILE A 768 17.90 29.83 -24.69
CA ILE A 768 18.07 30.99 -25.56
C ILE A 768 17.81 30.61 -27.02
N ASN A 769 17.18 31.53 -27.74
CA ASN A 769 17.12 31.43 -29.19
C ASN A 769 18.43 31.99 -29.76
N VAL A 770 19.30 31.10 -30.27
CA VAL A 770 20.64 31.44 -30.80
C VAL A 770 20.59 32.36 -32.03
N SER A 771 19.42 32.53 -32.65
CA SER A 771 19.19 33.50 -33.72
C SER A 771 18.96 34.93 -33.20
N LYS A 772 18.80 35.15 -31.88
CA LYS A 772 18.73 36.48 -31.28
C LYS A 772 20.09 37.15 -31.23
N SER A 773 20.07 38.49 -31.20
CA SER A 773 21.27 39.32 -31.10
C SER A 773 22.03 39.05 -29.80
N CYS A 774 23.36 39.04 -29.91
CA CYS A 774 24.30 38.87 -28.81
C CYS A 774 24.07 39.90 -27.68
N ASN A 775 23.80 41.16 -28.03
CA ASN A 775 23.58 42.26 -27.07
C ASN A 775 22.44 42.04 -26.07
N THR A 776 21.47 41.20 -26.44
CA THR A 776 20.28 40.93 -25.62
C THR A 776 20.30 39.55 -24.97
N THR A 777 21.42 38.83 -25.10
CA THR A 777 21.52 37.42 -24.74
C THR A 777 22.66 37.21 -23.76
N SER A 778 22.34 36.72 -22.58
CA SER A 778 23.32 36.27 -21.60
C SER A 778 23.64 34.80 -21.84
N LEU A 779 24.93 34.46 -21.87
CA LEU A 779 25.45 33.11 -22.09
C LEU A 779 26.17 32.63 -20.84
N GLN A 780 26.03 31.35 -20.49
CA GLN A 780 26.84 30.77 -19.42
C GLN A 780 28.16 30.29 -20.00
N ALA A 781 29.27 30.74 -19.44
CA ALA A 781 30.61 30.47 -19.94
C ALA A 781 31.60 30.18 -18.81
N MET A 782 32.66 29.46 -19.16
CA MET A 782 33.85 29.31 -18.34
C MET A 782 34.96 30.16 -18.97
N ILE A 783 35.59 31.00 -18.15
CA ILE A 783 36.80 31.75 -18.52
C ILE A 783 37.97 31.13 -17.76
N ARG A 784 39.03 30.69 -18.45
CA ARG A 784 40.25 30.12 -17.83
C ARG A 784 41.13 31.20 -17.20
N ALA A 785 40.57 31.88 -16.20
CA ALA A 785 41.24 32.90 -15.41
C ALA A 785 40.65 32.93 -13.99
N GLU A 786 41.51 33.23 -13.02
CA GLU A 786 41.14 33.41 -11.61
C GLU A 786 40.78 34.88 -11.33
N ASN A 787 39.98 35.10 -10.28
CA ASN A 787 39.60 36.43 -9.76
C ASN A 787 38.77 37.30 -10.72
N ILE A 788 37.97 36.69 -11.59
CA ILE A 788 37.03 37.41 -12.47
C ILE A 788 35.93 38.08 -11.63
N GLN A 789 35.59 39.33 -11.96
CA GLN A 789 34.54 40.10 -11.31
C GLN A 789 33.43 40.51 -12.29
N VAL A 790 32.23 40.78 -11.76
CA VAL A 790 31.14 41.36 -12.54
C VAL A 790 31.56 42.74 -13.04
N GLY A 791 31.39 42.98 -14.33
CA GLY A 791 31.82 44.18 -15.05
C GLY A 791 33.19 44.06 -15.72
N ASP A 792 33.92 42.95 -15.53
CA ASP A 792 35.14 42.69 -16.29
C ASP A 792 34.82 42.55 -17.78
N THR A 793 35.66 43.18 -18.60
CA THR A 793 35.53 43.15 -20.06
C THR A 793 36.73 42.48 -20.71
N PHE A 794 36.45 41.66 -21.71
CA PHE A 794 37.42 40.86 -22.45
C PHE A 794 37.30 41.14 -23.94
N ASP A 795 38.38 41.58 -24.56
CA ASP A 795 38.42 41.73 -26.02
C ASP A 795 38.65 40.38 -26.69
N GLU A 796 37.87 40.07 -27.71
CA GLU A 796 38.03 38.87 -28.54
C GLU A 796 39.44 38.80 -29.18
N TYR A 797 40.05 37.62 -29.15
CA TYR A 797 41.35 37.35 -29.72
C TYR A 797 41.26 37.20 -31.25
N GLY A 798 41.29 38.32 -31.97
CA GLY A 798 41.13 38.34 -33.44
C GLY A 798 40.37 39.58 -33.94
N GLY A 799 39.54 40.15 -33.06
CA GLY A 799 38.91 41.47 -33.18
C GLY A 799 37.57 41.46 -33.90
N ASN A 800 36.50 41.75 -33.14
CA ASN A 800 35.35 42.64 -33.47
C ASN A 800 34.23 42.62 -32.41
N GLY A 801 34.33 41.81 -31.34
CA GLY A 801 33.44 41.86 -30.17
C GLY A 801 34.17 42.09 -28.85
N THR A 802 33.48 42.71 -27.89
CA THR A 802 33.90 42.78 -26.48
C THR A 802 32.92 41.94 -25.66
N ILE A 803 33.45 41.07 -24.81
CA ILE A 803 32.67 40.21 -23.92
C ILE A 803 32.66 40.83 -22.53
N GLU A 804 31.49 41.03 -21.96
CA GLU A 804 31.32 41.59 -20.62
C GLU A 804 30.79 40.53 -19.66
N VAL A 805 31.41 40.41 -18.49
CA VAL A 805 30.95 39.53 -17.41
C VAL A 805 29.81 40.20 -16.67
N VAL A 806 28.61 39.63 -16.77
CA VAL A 806 27.39 40.17 -16.17
C VAL A 806 26.99 39.45 -14.88
N GLY A 807 27.59 38.31 -14.58
CA GLY A 807 27.37 37.57 -13.33
C GLY A 807 28.45 36.52 -13.07
N ILE A 808 28.70 36.21 -11.80
CA ILE A 808 29.62 35.13 -11.39
C ILE A 808 28.78 34.00 -10.80
N LYS A 809 29.01 32.77 -11.25
CA LYS A 809 28.34 31.57 -10.73
C LYS A 809 29.24 30.83 -9.74
N GLY A 810 30.53 30.71 -10.01
CA GLY A 810 31.46 30.05 -9.10
C GLY A 810 32.83 29.74 -9.70
N ILE A 811 33.60 28.92 -8.98
CA ILE A 811 34.87 28.38 -9.46
C ILE A 811 34.58 27.16 -10.33
N TRP A 812 35.21 27.09 -11.49
CA TRP A 812 35.22 25.91 -12.34
C TRP A 812 36.49 25.10 -12.05
N GLU A 813 36.33 23.99 -11.33
CA GLU A 813 37.43 23.08 -11.04
C GLU A 813 37.39 21.87 -11.99
N GLU A 814 38.55 21.53 -12.55
CA GLU A 814 38.74 20.34 -13.38
C GLU A 814 39.89 19.49 -12.81
N ASP A 815 39.96 18.21 -13.21
CA ASP A 815 40.99 17.29 -12.72
C ASP A 815 42.38 17.56 -13.32
N GLU A 816 43.42 16.85 -12.86
CA GLU A 816 44.79 17.00 -13.39
C GLU A 816 44.93 16.61 -14.89
N LYS A 817 43.92 15.96 -15.49
CA LYS A 817 43.93 15.48 -16.88
C LYS A 817 43.22 16.44 -17.84
N SER A 818 42.68 17.54 -17.32
CA SER A 818 41.96 18.57 -18.05
C SER A 818 42.84 19.77 -18.44
N ASP A 819 42.23 20.78 -19.07
CA ASP A 819 42.91 22.01 -19.48
C ASP A 819 43.03 23.04 -18.30
N GLY A 820 42.71 22.65 -17.05
CA GLY A 820 42.92 23.42 -15.81
C GLY A 820 41.68 24.05 -15.17
N ASN A 821 41.86 24.88 -14.15
CA ASN A 821 40.74 25.56 -13.47
C ASN A 821 40.34 26.89 -14.17
N GLY A 822 39.14 27.37 -13.89
CA GLY A 822 38.61 28.63 -14.40
C GLY A 822 37.53 29.25 -13.51
N THR A 823 36.86 30.28 -14.02
CA THR A 823 35.69 30.90 -13.38
C THR A 823 34.46 30.65 -14.24
N GLU A 824 33.41 30.08 -13.63
CA GLU A 824 32.09 29.94 -14.24
C GLU A 824 31.28 31.22 -14.05
N CYS A 825 30.80 31.79 -15.15
CA CYS A 825 30.21 33.12 -15.18
C CYS A 825 29.11 33.24 -16.24
N PHE A 826 28.34 34.32 -16.16
CA PHE A 826 27.41 34.74 -17.19
C PHE A 826 28.03 35.92 -17.95
N VAL A 827 28.01 35.83 -19.28
CA VAL A 827 28.62 36.82 -20.17
C VAL A 827 27.64 37.33 -21.21
N THR A 828 27.79 38.60 -21.59
CA THR A 828 27.11 39.19 -22.75
C THR A 828 28.16 39.56 -23.79
N ILE A 829 27.88 39.27 -25.05
CA ILE A 829 28.75 39.65 -26.17
C ILE A 829 28.22 40.95 -26.78
N ASN A 830 29.05 42.00 -26.78
CA ASN A 830 28.72 43.27 -27.41
C ASN A 830 28.91 43.17 -28.94
N SER A 831 27.88 42.67 -29.62
CA SER A 831 27.78 42.50 -31.07
C SER A 831 26.32 42.56 -31.53
N GLU A 832 26.07 43.19 -32.68
CA GLU A 832 24.71 43.19 -33.27
C GLU A 832 24.34 41.86 -33.97
N SER A 833 25.33 41.00 -34.28
CA SER A 833 25.11 39.67 -34.87
C SER A 833 24.31 38.75 -33.94
N SER A 834 23.68 37.73 -34.53
CA SER A 834 23.11 36.64 -33.74
C SER A 834 24.20 35.84 -33.02
N VAL A 835 23.84 35.13 -31.95
CA VAL A 835 24.79 34.27 -31.21
C VAL A 835 25.43 33.24 -32.13
N GLU A 836 24.62 32.58 -32.96
CA GLU A 836 25.11 31.60 -33.93
C GLU A 836 26.08 32.20 -34.97
N GLU A 837 25.76 33.36 -35.54
CA GLU A 837 26.64 34.02 -36.51
C GLU A 837 27.96 34.49 -35.89
N TYR A 838 27.91 34.96 -34.64
CA TYR A 838 29.10 35.42 -33.94
C TYR A 838 30.01 34.25 -33.59
N LEU A 839 29.46 33.21 -32.96
CA LEU A 839 30.23 32.00 -32.62
C LEU A 839 30.82 31.35 -33.88
N GLY A 840 30.07 31.24 -34.97
CA GLY A 840 30.58 30.67 -36.22
C GLY A 840 31.71 31.46 -36.90
N LYS A 841 31.95 32.71 -36.50
CA LYS A 841 33.06 33.54 -37.02
C LYS A 841 34.24 33.60 -36.05
N ALA A 842 33.96 33.71 -34.77
CA ALA A 842 34.96 33.97 -33.73
C ALA A 842 35.44 32.70 -33.02
N GLY A 843 34.60 31.66 -33.00
CA GLY A 843 34.80 30.44 -32.26
C GLY A 843 35.42 29.31 -33.06
N SER A 844 35.58 28.19 -32.37
CA SER A 844 36.00 26.91 -32.93
C SER A 844 35.19 25.79 -32.28
N VAL A 845 35.13 24.62 -32.93
CA VAL A 845 34.42 23.45 -32.40
C VAL A 845 35.06 23.01 -31.08
N PRO A 846 34.31 22.95 -29.97
CA PRO A 846 34.81 22.48 -28.69
C PRO A 846 34.89 20.94 -28.70
N ILE A 847 36.02 20.41 -29.16
CA ILE A 847 36.27 18.96 -29.10
C ILE A 847 36.64 18.53 -27.67
N PRO A 848 36.32 17.28 -27.26
CA PRO A 848 36.58 16.83 -25.89
C PRO A 848 38.08 16.79 -25.55
N PRO A 849 38.47 17.14 -24.31
CA PRO A 849 39.89 17.25 -23.92
C PRO A 849 40.65 15.92 -24.00
N TYR A 850 39.97 14.79 -23.78
CA TYR A 850 40.57 13.45 -23.85
C TYR A 850 41.04 13.04 -25.27
N LEU A 851 40.71 13.80 -26.32
CA LEU A 851 41.25 13.55 -27.66
C LEU A 851 42.72 13.95 -27.77
N HIS A 852 43.21 14.80 -26.84
CA HIS A 852 44.59 15.28 -26.78
C HIS A 852 45.09 15.85 -28.12
N ARG A 853 44.26 16.66 -28.77
CA ARG A 853 44.57 17.43 -29.97
C ARG A 853 43.73 18.70 -30.03
N ASP A 854 44.16 19.67 -30.83
CA ASP A 854 43.37 20.86 -31.15
C ASP A 854 42.27 20.53 -32.18
N SER A 855 41.23 21.39 -32.22
CA SER A 855 40.18 21.33 -33.25
C SER A 855 40.76 21.61 -34.63
N GLU A 856 40.34 20.84 -35.61
CA GLU A 856 40.69 20.99 -37.02
C GLU A 856 39.47 21.46 -37.84
N GLU A 857 39.69 22.03 -39.03
CA GLU A 857 38.59 22.51 -39.89
C GLU A 857 37.60 21.39 -40.27
N LYS A 858 38.10 20.15 -40.39
CA LYS A 858 37.26 18.97 -40.66
C LYS A 858 36.30 18.63 -39.51
N ASP A 859 36.61 19.03 -38.28
CA ASP A 859 35.78 18.72 -37.11
C ASP A 859 34.42 19.42 -37.17
N HIS A 860 34.28 20.54 -37.88
CA HIS A 860 32.97 21.16 -38.12
C HIS A 860 31.98 20.19 -38.76
N GLU A 861 32.47 19.34 -39.68
CA GLU A 861 31.66 18.33 -40.36
C GLU A 861 31.67 16.99 -39.61
N SER A 862 32.85 16.51 -39.19
CA SER A 862 32.98 15.17 -38.61
C SER A 862 32.49 15.06 -37.17
N TYR A 863 32.45 16.17 -36.43
CA TYR A 863 31.90 16.24 -35.08
C TYR A 863 30.43 16.71 -35.08
N ASN A 864 29.71 16.42 -36.16
CA ASN A 864 28.26 16.59 -36.26
C ASN A 864 27.63 15.39 -36.95
N ASN A 865 26.38 15.09 -36.57
CA ASN A 865 25.58 14.06 -37.24
C ASN A 865 25.22 14.50 -38.66
N THR A 866 25.12 13.57 -39.60
CA THR A 866 24.73 13.85 -41.01
C THR A 866 23.35 14.48 -41.12
N TYR A 867 22.48 14.19 -40.15
CA TYR A 867 21.11 14.69 -40.03
C TYR A 867 20.98 15.86 -39.02
N ALA A 868 22.10 16.42 -38.53
CA ALA A 868 22.05 17.52 -37.57
C ALA A 868 21.45 18.78 -38.22
N ALA A 869 20.42 19.34 -37.59
CA ALA A 869 19.65 20.46 -38.15
C ALA A 869 19.57 21.66 -37.20
N ASN A 870 19.40 21.41 -35.90
CA ASN A 870 19.07 22.45 -34.92
C ASN A 870 20.31 22.90 -34.14
N ALA A 871 20.82 24.09 -34.43
CA ALA A 871 21.97 24.65 -33.72
C ALA A 871 21.65 24.95 -32.25
N GLY A 872 22.53 24.52 -31.34
CA GLY A 872 22.37 24.80 -29.92
C GLY A 872 23.09 23.87 -28.96
N SER A 873 23.89 22.91 -29.46
CA SER A 873 24.71 22.05 -28.58
C SER A 873 26.14 22.55 -28.51
N VAL A 874 26.80 22.32 -27.37
CA VAL A 874 28.24 22.48 -27.20
C VAL A 874 28.95 21.16 -27.52
N ALA A 875 28.34 20.01 -27.22
CA ALA A 875 28.90 18.70 -27.53
C ALA A 875 28.03 17.92 -28.54
N ALA A 876 28.67 17.11 -29.38
CA ALA A 876 27.97 16.31 -30.38
C ALA A 876 27.23 15.12 -29.75
N PRO A 877 26.00 14.79 -30.17
CA PRO A 877 25.35 13.52 -29.85
C PRO A 877 26.01 12.37 -30.63
N THR A 878 27.14 11.90 -30.08
CA THR A 878 28.15 11.09 -30.77
C THR A 878 27.70 9.70 -31.23
N ALA A 879 26.68 9.13 -30.60
CA ALA A 879 26.08 7.87 -31.04
C ALA A 879 25.50 7.94 -32.47
N GLY A 880 25.09 9.14 -32.89
CA GLY A 880 24.57 9.40 -34.22
C GLY A 880 25.63 9.48 -35.32
N LEU A 881 26.92 9.58 -34.97
CA LEU A 881 27.98 9.85 -35.95
C LEU A 881 28.15 8.71 -36.96
N HIS A 882 27.69 7.52 -36.60
CA HIS A 882 27.79 6.29 -37.42
C HIS A 882 26.72 6.19 -38.49
N PHE A 883 25.67 7.00 -38.42
CA PHE A 883 24.55 6.97 -39.36
C PHE A 883 24.86 7.83 -40.58
N THR A 884 25.16 7.17 -41.70
CA THR A 884 25.30 7.84 -43.00
C THR A 884 23.92 8.05 -43.64
N GLU A 885 23.85 8.90 -44.66
CA GLU A 885 22.61 9.08 -45.42
C GLU A 885 22.12 7.76 -46.03
N GLU A 886 23.03 6.88 -46.46
CA GLU A 886 22.69 5.56 -46.99
C GLU A 886 22.01 4.67 -45.95
N VAL A 887 22.56 4.61 -44.72
CA VAL A 887 21.98 3.84 -43.61
C VAL A 887 20.57 4.35 -43.27
N LEU A 888 20.40 5.67 -43.19
CA LEU A 888 19.09 6.27 -42.89
C LEU A 888 18.07 6.03 -44.00
N ASN A 889 18.51 6.11 -45.27
CA ASN A 889 17.65 5.80 -46.42
C ASN A 889 17.22 4.33 -46.45
N GLU A 890 18.07 3.40 -46.00
CA GLU A 890 17.73 1.97 -45.91
C GLU A 890 16.72 1.67 -44.78
N ILE A 891 16.80 2.41 -43.66
CA ILE A 891 15.86 2.29 -42.54
C ILE A 891 14.48 2.89 -42.90
N GLY A 892 14.47 3.95 -43.70
CA GLY A 892 13.28 4.66 -44.15
C GLY A 892 12.88 5.80 -43.20
N PRO A 893 12.61 7.01 -43.73
CA PRO A 893 12.33 8.20 -42.91
C PRO A 893 11.06 8.07 -42.06
N GLU A 894 10.11 7.21 -42.45
CA GLU A 894 8.89 6.94 -41.68
C GLU A 894 9.12 6.13 -40.39
N ASN A 895 10.29 5.50 -40.26
CA ASN A 895 10.70 4.77 -39.05
C ASN A 895 11.68 5.58 -38.20
N CYS A 896 11.87 6.87 -38.50
CA CYS A 896 12.79 7.75 -37.80
C CYS A 896 12.04 8.93 -37.19
N SER A 897 12.41 9.28 -35.97
CA SER A 897 11.97 10.52 -35.33
C SER A 897 13.14 11.29 -34.74
N TYR A 898 12.99 12.61 -34.72
CA TYR A 898 14.04 13.54 -34.31
C TYR A 898 13.59 14.38 -33.11
N LEU A 899 14.46 14.47 -32.12
CA LEU A 899 14.35 15.41 -31.00
C LEU A 899 15.62 16.24 -30.93
N SER A 900 15.55 17.42 -30.33
CA SER A 900 16.73 18.22 -30.03
C SER A 900 16.95 18.19 -28.51
N LEU A 901 18.09 17.70 -28.05
CA LEU A 901 18.55 17.90 -26.68
C LEU A 901 19.92 18.58 -26.76
N HIS A 902 19.98 19.81 -26.28
CA HIS A 902 21.16 20.65 -26.33
C HIS A 902 22.16 20.18 -25.27
N VAL A 903 23.29 19.64 -25.73
CA VAL A 903 24.29 19.05 -24.84
C VAL A 903 25.28 20.12 -24.42
N GLY A 904 25.27 20.47 -23.13
CA GLY A 904 26.23 21.41 -22.54
C GLY A 904 27.61 20.79 -22.31
N ALA A 905 28.61 21.63 -22.01
CA ALA A 905 29.96 21.20 -21.69
C ALA A 905 30.06 20.36 -20.40
N GLY A 906 29.04 20.42 -19.53
CA GLY A 906 28.95 19.63 -18.31
C GLY A 906 28.97 18.11 -18.53
N THR A 907 28.65 17.63 -19.74
CA THR A 907 28.74 16.20 -20.10
C THR A 907 30.16 15.63 -20.02
N PHE A 908 31.19 16.49 -20.02
CA PHE A 908 32.59 16.06 -19.96
C PHE A 908 33.13 15.92 -18.53
N LYS A 909 32.36 16.28 -17.50
CA LYS A 909 32.82 16.17 -16.12
C LYS A 909 32.75 14.72 -15.61
N PRO A 910 33.84 14.19 -15.04
CA PRO A 910 33.80 12.89 -14.36
C PRO A 910 32.98 12.95 -13.07
N VAL A 911 32.47 11.80 -12.63
CA VAL A 911 31.78 11.68 -11.34
C VAL A 911 32.85 11.56 -10.24
N MET A 912 33.02 12.62 -9.46
CA MET A 912 34.06 12.70 -8.41
C MET A 912 33.58 12.22 -7.03
N VAL A 913 32.31 11.83 -6.92
CA VAL A 913 31.71 11.35 -5.67
C VAL A 913 31.80 9.83 -5.58
N LYS A 914 32.00 9.30 -4.37
CA LYS A 914 32.07 7.85 -4.14
C LYS A 914 30.74 7.16 -4.43
N ASP A 915 29.64 7.80 -4.03
CA ASP A 915 28.28 7.33 -4.30
C ASP A 915 27.67 8.17 -5.42
N ALA A 916 27.24 7.52 -6.51
CA ALA A 916 26.65 8.19 -7.64
C ALA A 916 25.42 9.04 -7.29
N ARG A 917 24.72 8.73 -6.19
CA ARG A 917 23.53 9.47 -5.74
C ARG A 917 23.84 10.90 -5.31
N ASP A 918 25.08 11.16 -4.89
CA ASP A 918 25.53 12.47 -4.45
C ASP A 918 26.02 13.34 -5.62
N HIS A 919 26.03 12.80 -6.84
CA HIS A 919 26.39 13.56 -8.03
C HIS A 919 25.24 14.48 -8.44
N GLU A 920 25.51 15.79 -8.54
CA GLU A 920 24.56 16.77 -9.06
C GLU A 920 24.56 16.74 -10.59
N MET A 921 23.45 16.27 -11.18
CA MET A 921 23.26 16.26 -12.62
C MET A 921 23.03 17.68 -13.15
N HIS A 922 23.84 18.08 -14.12
CA HIS A 922 23.58 19.29 -14.89
C HIS A 922 22.29 19.15 -15.72
N ALA A 923 21.42 20.15 -15.63
CA ALA A 923 20.20 20.20 -16.44
C ALA A 923 20.53 20.52 -17.90
N GLU A 924 19.87 19.83 -18.83
CA GLU A 924 20.01 20.03 -20.27
C GLU A 924 18.65 20.41 -20.88
N THR A 925 18.66 21.28 -21.90
CA THR A 925 17.44 21.78 -22.54
C THR A 925 17.06 20.97 -23.77
N PHE A 926 15.80 20.55 -23.87
CA PHE A 926 15.28 19.87 -25.04
C PHE A 926 14.12 20.60 -25.72
N ALA A 927 13.94 20.28 -26.99
CA ALA A 927 12.79 20.63 -27.80
C ALA A 927 12.37 19.41 -28.64
N VAL A 928 11.08 19.07 -28.63
CA VAL A 928 10.52 18.01 -29.46
C VAL A 928 9.28 18.54 -30.16
N SER A 929 9.22 18.44 -31.48
CA SER A 929 8.01 18.85 -32.19
C SER A 929 6.86 17.88 -31.91
N VAL A 930 5.64 18.40 -31.89
CA VAL A 930 4.43 17.58 -31.70
C VAL A 930 4.30 16.52 -32.80
N LYS A 931 4.69 16.86 -34.03
CA LYS A 931 4.74 15.91 -35.17
C LYS A 931 5.62 14.70 -34.87
N GLU A 932 6.83 14.91 -34.35
CA GLU A 932 7.78 13.84 -34.05
C GLU A 932 7.29 12.97 -32.90
N LEU A 933 6.73 13.57 -31.84
CA LEU A 933 6.14 12.82 -30.73
C LEU A 933 4.92 12.00 -31.17
N LYS A 934 4.07 12.53 -32.07
CA LYS A 934 2.97 11.78 -32.70
C LYS A 934 3.46 10.60 -33.53
N SER A 935 4.59 10.74 -34.23
CA SER A 935 5.23 9.63 -34.97
C SER A 935 5.65 8.51 -34.02
N ILE A 936 6.30 8.85 -32.89
CA ILE A 936 6.66 7.88 -31.84
C ILE A 936 5.42 7.20 -31.25
N ILE A 937 4.36 7.95 -30.94
CA ILE A 937 3.09 7.40 -30.45
C ILE A 937 2.49 6.41 -31.47
N SER A 938 2.52 6.76 -32.77
CA SER A 938 2.03 5.89 -33.84
C SER A 938 2.83 4.59 -33.93
N ALA A 939 4.16 4.65 -33.81
CA ALA A 939 5.01 3.46 -33.77
C ALA A 939 4.71 2.57 -32.57
N LEU A 940 4.51 3.17 -31.38
CA LEU A 940 4.14 2.45 -30.16
C LEU A 940 2.77 1.77 -30.30
N LYS A 941 1.77 2.44 -30.90
CA LYS A 941 0.45 1.85 -31.20
C LYS A 941 0.53 0.67 -32.19
N GLN A 942 1.56 0.66 -33.05
CA GLN A 942 1.86 -0.45 -33.96
C GLN A 942 2.73 -1.55 -33.32
N ASN A 943 3.02 -1.45 -32.01
CA ASN A 943 3.92 -2.35 -31.27
C ASN A 943 5.33 -2.45 -31.85
N LYS A 944 5.82 -1.38 -32.51
CA LYS A 944 7.22 -1.31 -32.94
C LYS A 944 8.12 -1.05 -31.73
N PRO A 945 9.19 -1.83 -31.49
CA PRO A 945 10.18 -1.51 -30.47
C PRO A 945 10.88 -0.19 -30.76
N LEU A 946 11.22 0.57 -29.72
CA LEU A 946 11.97 1.81 -29.86
C LEU A 946 13.48 1.59 -29.73
N ILE A 947 14.22 1.91 -30.79
CA ILE A 947 15.69 2.02 -30.76
C ILE A 947 16.05 3.48 -30.56
N VAL A 948 16.65 3.81 -29.43
CA VAL A 948 17.04 5.18 -29.11
C VAL A 948 18.52 5.36 -29.36
N VAL A 949 18.88 6.35 -30.17
CA VAL A 949 20.26 6.63 -30.56
C VAL A 949 20.81 7.73 -29.66
N GLY A 950 21.65 7.33 -28.71
CA GLY A 950 22.29 8.18 -27.73
C GLY A 950 21.69 8.10 -26.32
N THR A 951 22.56 8.17 -25.32
CA THR A 951 22.21 8.23 -23.89
C THR A 951 21.42 9.51 -23.57
N THR A 952 21.78 10.62 -24.21
CA THR A 952 21.13 11.92 -24.13
C THR A 952 19.67 11.83 -24.61
N SER A 953 19.43 11.27 -25.81
CA SER A 953 18.08 11.01 -26.34
C SER A 953 17.25 10.10 -25.42
N SER A 954 17.90 9.12 -24.79
CA SER A 954 17.26 8.22 -23.83
C SER A 954 16.76 8.98 -22.60
N ARG A 955 17.60 9.85 -22.02
CA ARG A 955 17.19 10.72 -20.92
C ARG A 955 16.03 11.63 -21.33
N THR A 956 16.04 12.21 -22.54
CA THR A 956 14.90 13.04 -23.02
C THR A 956 13.60 12.25 -23.05
N LEU A 957 13.58 11.06 -23.66
CA LEU A 957 12.35 10.27 -23.81
C LEU A 957 11.81 9.76 -22.47
N GLU A 958 12.71 9.29 -21.61
CA GLU A 958 12.35 8.92 -20.24
C GLU A 958 11.81 10.14 -19.47
N SER A 959 12.38 11.32 -19.69
CA SER A 959 11.90 12.56 -19.06
C SER A 959 10.52 12.98 -19.56
N LEU A 960 10.30 12.91 -20.88
CA LEU A 960 8.98 13.16 -21.48
C LEU A 960 7.92 12.22 -20.92
N PHE A 961 8.25 10.94 -20.70
CA PHE A 961 7.33 10.00 -20.07
C PHE A 961 6.92 10.50 -18.68
N TRP A 962 7.89 10.84 -17.82
CA TRP A 962 7.59 11.31 -16.47
C TRP A 962 6.88 12.68 -16.45
N CYS A 963 7.21 13.59 -17.34
CA CYS A 963 6.45 14.84 -17.51
C CYS A 963 4.99 14.57 -17.93
N GLY A 964 4.76 13.58 -18.79
CA GLY A 964 3.42 13.12 -19.14
C GLY A 964 2.65 12.58 -17.94
N VAL A 965 3.30 11.74 -17.12
CA VAL A 965 2.75 11.25 -15.85
C VAL A 965 2.43 12.41 -14.90
N LYS A 966 3.34 13.39 -14.78
CA LYS A 966 3.16 14.60 -13.97
C LYS A 966 1.92 15.39 -14.40
N ARG A 967 1.70 15.55 -15.71
CA ARG A 967 0.51 16.19 -16.27
C ARG A 967 -0.78 15.39 -16.02
N ILE A 968 -0.77 14.08 -16.24
CA ILE A 968 -1.92 13.20 -15.96
C ILE A 968 -2.34 13.29 -14.48
N ARG A 969 -1.37 13.38 -13.57
CA ARG A 969 -1.60 13.49 -12.13
C ARG A 969 -1.97 14.90 -11.66
N GLY A 970 -2.02 15.90 -12.55
CA GLY A 970 -2.27 17.30 -12.17
C GLY A 970 -1.18 17.91 -11.28
N LEU A 971 0.04 17.37 -11.35
CA LEU A 971 1.22 17.83 -10.60
C LEU A 971 2.11 18.76 -11.45
N ASP A 972 1.66 19.13 -12.64
CA ASP A 972 2.32 20.18 -13.40
C ASP A 972 2.06 21.56 -12.76
N ASP A 973 2.98 22.48 -12.96
CA ASP A 973 2.93 23.86 -12.46
C ASP A 973 2.26 24.81 -13.47
N GLY A 974 1.64 24.28 -14.52
CA GLY A 974 1.10 25.02 -15.66
C GLY A 974 2.16 25.71 -16.53
N SER A 975 3.46 25.45 -16.30
CA SER A 975 4.53 26.06 -17.08
C SER A 975 4.47 25.62 -18.55
N PRO A 976 4.66 26.54 -19.51
CA PRO A 976 4.78 26.19 -20.92
C PRO A 976 6.06 25.41 -21.24
N SER A 977 7.08 25.47 -20.37
CA SER A 977 8.31 24.68 -20.46
C SER A 977 8.28 23.56 -19.44
N LEU A 978 8.46 22.33 -19.90
CA LEU A 978 8.56 21.16 -19.04
C LEU A 978 9.86 21.21 -18.21
N SER A 979 9.81 20.66 -17.00
CA SER A 979 11.01 20.49 -16.17
C SER A 979 10.89 19.18 -15.41
N LEU A 980 11.96 18.38 -15.48
CA LEU A 980 12.14 17.17 -14.69
C LEU A 980 13.50 17.17 -13.99
N GLY A 981 13.48 17.24 -12.67
CA GLY A 981 14.64 17.12 -11.81
C GLY A 981 15.21 15.69 -11.74
N GLN A 982 16.37 15.58 -11.10
CA GLN A 982 17.17 14.36 -11.00
C GLN A 982 16.41 13.15 -10.44
N PHE A 983 15.57 13.38 -9.43
CA PHE A 983 14.80 12.36 -8.73
C PHE A 983 13.28 12.62 -8.77
N ASP A 984 12.82 13.56 -9.58
CA ASP A 984 11.39 13.92 -9.69
C ASP A 984 10.51 12.73 -10.11
N TRP A 985 11.09 11.74 -10.79
CA TRP A 985 10.39 10.53 -11.22
C TRP A 985 9.98 9.62 -10.05
N VAL A 986 10.67 9.71 -8.90
CA VAL A 986 10.45 8.87 -7.72
C VAL A 986 9.02 9.04 -7.18
N PRO A 987 8.55 10.28 -6.87
CA PRO A 987 7.14 10.52 -6.57
C PRO A 987 6.19 10.06 -7.65
N LEU A 988 6.59 10.25 -8.91
CA LEU A 988 5.71 10.06 -10.05
C LEU A 988 5.41 8.58 -10.29
N LYS A 989 6.29 7.66 -9.88
CA LYS A 989 6.11 6.20 -9.98
C LYS A 989 5.06 5.64 -9.00
N VAL A 990 4.73 6.36 -7.93
CA VAL A 990 3.84 5.89 -6.85
C VAL A 990 2.36 5.89 -7.27
N GLY A 991 1.62 4.83 -6.89
CA GLY A 991 0.16 4.75 -7.07
C GLY A 991 -0.27 4.73 -8.53
N GLU A 992 -1.18 5.63 -8.94
CA GLU A 992 -1.70 5.68 -10.32
C GLU A 992 -0.61 5.86 -11.38
N GLY A 993 0.53 6.49 -11.02
CA GLY A 993 1.65 6.68 -11.93
C GLY A 993 2.37 5.40 -12.34
N ARG A 994 2.22 4.32 -11.57
CA ARG A 994 2.84 3.01 -11.84
C ARG A 994 2.33 2.35 -13.12
N ASN A 995 1.05 2.57 -13.43
CA ASN A 995 0.34 1.88 -14.51
C ASN A 995 0.12 2.76 -15.74
N VAL A 996 0.73 3.96 -15.79
CA VAL A 996 0.64 4.83 -16.96
C VAL A 996 1.41 4.22 -18.13
N SER A 997 0.70 4.01 -19.24
CA SER A 997 1.33 3.51 -20.48
C SER A 997 2.18 4.58 -21.16
N ARG A 998 3.20 4.14 -21.92
CA ARG A 998 4.04 5.02 -22.77
C ARG A 998 3.19 5.94 -23.66
N ILE A 999 2.12 5.38 -24.23
CA ILE A 999 1.21 6.10 -25.13
C ILE A 999 0.46 7.18 -24.36
N ALA A 1000 -0.16 6.84 -23.23
CA ALA A 1000 -0.94 7.79 -22.43
C ALA A 1000 -0.08 8.97 -21.94
N ALA A 1001 1.14 8.68 -21.46
CA ALA A 1001 2.07 9.73 -21.02
C ALA A 1001 2.39 10.72 -22.15
N PHE A 1002 2.72 10.24 -23.35
CA PHE A 1002 3.02 11.11 -24.49
C PHE A 1002 1.78 11.83 -25.03
N GLU A 1003 0.62 11.17 -25.07
CA GLU A 1003 -0.64 11.81 -25.49
C GLU A 1003 -1.02 12.98 -24.58
N ALA A 1004 -0.81 12.85 -23.27
CA ALA A 1004 -1.07 13.93 -22.32
C ALA A 1004 -0.19 15.18 -22.56
N LEU A 1005 0.99 15.03 -23.17
CA LEU A 1005 1.86 16.16 -23.48
C LEU A 1005 1.47 16.91 -24.75
N ILE A 1006 0.78 16.25 -25.68
CA ILE A 1006 0.39 16.83 -26.99
C ILE A 1006 -1.09 17.20 -27.06
N ASP A 1007 -1.86 16.97 -26.00
CA ASP A 1007 -3.28 17.26 -25.99
C ASP A 1007 -3.53 18.76 -26.26
N GLY A 1008 -4.37 19.04 -27.25
CA GLY A 1008 -4.65 20.40 -27.71
C GLY A 1008 -3.55 21.10 -28.53
N LEU A 1009 -2.44 20.42 -28.88
CA LEU A 1009 -1.35 20.99 -29.68
C LEU A 1009 -1.35 20.55 -31.15
N ASP A 1010 -0.98 21.48 -32.04
CA ASP A 1010 -0.83 21.30 -33.48
C ASP A 1010 0.56 20.74 -33.85
N ASP A 1011 0.66 20.09 -35.02
CA ASP A 1011 1.90 19.44 -35.49
C ASP A 1011 3.10 20.38 -35.63
N SER A 1012 2.86 21.70 -35.84
CA SER A 1012 3.91 22.71 -35.96
C SER A 1012 4.46 23.21 -34.62
N GLU A 1013 3.82 22.85 -33.51
CA GLU A 1013 4.23 23.29 -32.18
C GLU A 1013 5.35 22.41 -31.60
N TYR A 1014 6.05 22.96 -30.61
CA TYR A 1014 7.18 22.33 -29.95
C TYR A 1014 6.95 22.24 -28.45
N ILE A 1015 7.28 21.07 -27.90
CA ILE A 1015 7.38 20.84 -26.47
C ILE A 1015 8.81 21.17 -26.07
N HIS A 1016 8.97 22.22 -25.27
CA HIS A 1016 10.24 22.64 -24.71
C HIS A 1016 10.37 22.15 -23.27
N GLY A 1017 11.59 21.87 -22.84
CA GLY A 1017 11.82 21.55 -21.44
C GLY A 1017 13.27 21.44 -21.03
N GLN A 1018 13.48 21.10 -19.77
CA GLN A 1018 14.78 20.79 -19.17
C GLN A 1018 14.74 19.46 -18.44
N THR A 1019 15.85 18.73 -18.45
CA THR A 1019 16.00 17.48 -17.69
C THR A 1019 17.35 17.42 -17.00
N SER A 1020 17.34 17.04 -15.72
CA SER A 1020 18.53 16.60 -14.97
C SER A 1020 18.39 15.13 -14.52
N LEU A 1021 17.52 14.35 -15.18
CA LEU A 1021 17.22 12.96 -14.82
C LEU A 1021 18.48 12.11 -14.65
N MET A 1022 18.66 11.53 -13.46
CA MET A 1022 19.69 10.51 -13.19
C MET A 1022 19.12 9.12 -13.46
N ILE A 1023 19.80 8.38 -14.35
CA ILE A 1023 19.49 6.98 -14.64
C ILE A 1023 20.64 6.13 -14.09
N SER A 1024 20.40 5.43 -12.98
CA SER A 1024 21.40 4.58 -12.32
C SER A 1024 20.80 3.28 -11.78
N PRO A 1025 21.56 2.17 -11.75
CA PRO A 1025 21.13 0.91 -11.13
C PRO A 1025 21.40 0.90 -9.62
N PRO A 1026 20.66 0.08 -8.83
CA PRO A 1026 19.44 -0.67 -9.18
C PRO A 1026 18.19 0.22 -9.28
N ILE A 1027 18.37 1.54 -9.14
CA ILE A 1027 17.37 2.53 -8.78
C ILE A 1027 16.36 2.77 -9.93
N TYR A 1028 16.86 3.07 -11.13
CA TYR A 1028 16.03 3.48 -12.26
C TYR A 1028 15.64 2.32 -13.17
N GLU A 1029 14.35 2.26 -13.53
CA GLU A 1029 13.82 1.32 -14.51
C GLU A 1029 13.35 2.06 -15.76
N PHE A 1030 13.93 1.70 -16.91
CA PHE A 1030 13.52 2.24 -18.21
C PHE A 1030 12.03 2.00 -18.51
N LYS A 1031 11.32 3.08 -18.86
CA LYS A 1031 9.89 3.07 -19.17
C LYS A 1031 9.62 3.11 -20.67
N VAL A 1032 10.50 3.75 -21.44
CA VAL A 1032 10.30 4.01 -22.88
C VAL A 1032 11.25 3.19 -23.75
N VAL A 1033 12.54 3.20 -23.42
CA VAL A 1033 13.60 2.66 -24.29
C VAL A 1033 13.61 1.13 -24.31
N ASP A 1034 13.53 0.53 -25.51
CA ASP A 1034 13.63 -0.92 -25.69
C ASP A 1034 15.05 -1.34 -26.08
N HIS A 1035 15.68 -0.59 -26.98
CA HIS A 1035 17.08 -0.75 -27.36
C HIS A 1035 17.81 0.60 -27.34
N LEU A 1036 19.06 0.61 -26.90
CA LEU A 1036 19.94 1.79 -26.91
C LEU A 1036 21.11 1.55 -27.86
N VAL A 1037 21.31 2.47 -28.79
CA VAL A 1037 22.52 2.57 -29.61
C VAL A 1037 23.38 3.70 -29.06
N THR A 1038 24.63 3.41 -28.72
CA THR A 1038 25.55 4.37 -28.09
C THR A 1038 27.01 4.06 -28.47
N ASN A 1039 27.96 4.89 -28.02
CA ASN A 1039 29.40 4.57 -28.04
C ASN A 1039 29.82 3.93 -26.72
N PHE A 1040 31.07 3.47 -26.63
CA PHE A 1040 31.69 3.15 -25.34
C PHE A 1040 31.98 4.42 -24.54
N HIS A 1041 31.76 4.35 -23.23
CA HIS A 1041 31.81 5.49 -22.32
C HIS A 1041 33.10 5.55 -21.49
N ALA A 1042 33.44 6.75 -21.00
CA ALA A 1042 34.58 6.93 -20.11
C ALA A 1042 34.35 6.21 -18.77
N PRO A 1043 35.41 5.70 -18.12
CA PRO A 1043 35.32 5.22 -16.75
C PRO A 1043 34.83 6.35 -15.82
N ASP A 1044 34.25 5.97 -14.68
CA ASP A 1044 33.77 6.91 -13.67
C ASP A 1044 32.76 7.96 -14.19
N SER A 1045 31.96 7.57 -15.20
CA SER A 1045 30.94 8.44 -15.80
C SER A 1045 29.51 7.98 -15.48
N THR A 1046 28.57 8.92 -15.42
CA THR A 1046 27.13 8.62 -15.27
C THR A 1046 26.58 7.77 -16.41
N LEU A 1047 27.26 7.78 -17.57
CA LEU A 1047 26.88 6.97 -18.72
C LEU A 1047 27.10 5.46 -18.49
N MET A 1048 28.11 5.09 -17.70
CA MET A 1048 28.32 3.70 -17.26
C MET A 1048 27.14 3.20 -16.43
N LEU A 1049 26.60 4.06 -15.56
CA LEU A 1049 25.41 3.76 -14.78
C LEU A 1049 24.18 3.60 -15.68
N LEU A 1050 23.98 4.50 -16.64
CA LEU A 1050 22.83 4.46 -17.54
C LEU A 1050 22.77 3.15 -18.33
N VAL A 1051 23.88 2.72 -18.95
CA VAL A 1051 23.89 1.45 -19.70
C VAL A 1051 23.74 0.24 -18.78
N SER A 1052 24.27 0.30 -17.56
CA SER A 1052 24.11 -0.75 -16.55
C SER A 1052 22.64 -0.87 -16.08
N ALA A 1053 21.95 0.25 -15.89
CA ALA A 1053 20.52 0.28 -15.57
C ALA A 1053 19.66 -0.34 -16.69
N LEU A 1054 20.00 -0.09 -17.96
CA LEU A 1054 19.25 -0.62 -19.10
C LEU A 1054 19.28 -2.16 -19.16
N ILE A 1055 20.44 -2.76 -18.89
CA ILE A 1055 20.62 -4.22 -18.90
C ILE A 1055 20.37 -4.88 -17.54
N LYS A 1056 19.89 -4.12 -16.54
CA LYS A 1056 19.68 -4.56 -15.16
C LYS A 1056 20.94 -5.16 -14.50
N ASP A 1057 22.09 -4.51 -14.69
CA ASP A 1057 23.34 -4.85 -14.03
C ASP A 1057 23.49 -4.15 -12.68
N SER A 1058 22.69 -4.59 -11.69
CA SER A 1058 22.68 -4.00 -10.34
C SER A 1058 23.96 -4.25 -9.54
N ALA A 1059 24.76 -5.26 -9.92
CA ALA A 1059 26.03 -5.57 -9.26
C ALA A 1059 27.21 -4.74 -9.80
N GLY A 1060 27.01 -4.08 -10.95
CA GLY A 1060 27.97 -3.22 -11.63
C GLY A 1060 29.09 -3.93 -12.38
N SER A 1061 29.17 -5.26 -12.37
CA SER A 1061 30.31 -5.99 -12.93
C SER A 1061 30.21 -6.28 -14.43
N LYS A 1062 29.01 -6.31 -15.03
CA LYS A 1062 28.82 -6.79 -16.41
C LYS A 1062 29.26 -5.78 -17.45
N ILE A 1063 28.87 -4.51 -17.33
CA ILE A 1063 29.26 -3.49 -18.31
C ILE A 1063 30.77 -3.27 -18.32
N PRO A 1064 31.46 -3.10 -17.17
CA PRO A 1064 32.92 -3.07 -17.13
C PRO A 1064 33.55 -4.26 -17.83
N GLN A 1065 33.07 -5.48 -17.57
CA GLN A 1065 33.58 -6.68 -18.22
C GLN A 1065 33.38 -6.67 -19.74
N ILE A 1066 32.20 -6.27 -20.23
CA ILE A 1066 31.91 -6.14 -21.67
C ILE A 1066 32.85 -5.12 -22.31
N TYR A 1067 33.17 -4.04 -21.61
CA TYR A 1067 34.05 -2.98 -22.10
C TYR A 1067 35.51 -3.45 -22.15
N GLU A 1068 36.00 -4.12 -21.10
CA GLU A 1068 37.34 -4.71 -21.08
C GLU A 1068 37.50 -5.76 -22.19
N ASP A 1069 36.49 -6.63 -22.39
CA ASP A 1069 36.47 -7.60 -23.47
C ASP A 1069 36.46 -6.92 -24.85
N ALA A 1070 35.72 -5.82 -25.02
CA ALA A 1070 35.72 -5.05 -26.25
C ALA A 1070 37.09 -4.40 -26.55
N GLN A 1071 37.77 -3.86 -25.53
CA GLN A 1071 39.15 -3.38 -25.68
C GLN A 1071 40.09 -4.49 -26.14
N ALA A 1072 39.97 -5.68 -25.54
CA ALA A 1072 40.76 -6.85 -25.93
C ALA A 1072 40.49 -7.29 -27.38
N ASN A 1073 39.29 -7.01 -27.92
CA ASN A 1073 38.91 -7.27 -29.31
C ASN A 1073 39.19 -6.08 -30.26
N GLY A 1074 39.96 -5.08 -29.80
CA GLY A 1074 40.38 -3.93 -30.60
C GLY A 1074 39.21 -3.04 -31.02
N TYR A 1075 38.20 -2.90 -30.15
CA TYR A 1075 37.20 -1.85 -30.27
C TYR A 1075 37.78 -0.51 -29.81
N ARG A 1076 37.32 0.57 -30.45
CA ARG A 1076 37.71 1.93 -30.17
C ARG A 1076 36.65 2.62 -29.30
N PHE A 1077 37.06 3.52 -28.42
CA PHE A 1077 36.24 4.04 -27.32
C PHE A 1077 35.95 5.54 -27.47
N LEU A 1078 34.95 6.00 -26.70
CA LEU A 1078 34.51 7.39 -26.57
C LEU A 1078 33.86 7.97 -27.85
N SER A 1079 33.83 9.30 -27.99
CA SER A 1079 33.02 10.02 -28.99
C SER A 1079 33.15 9.52 -30.43
N PHE A 1080 34.37 9.25 -30.90
CA PHE A 1080 34.63 8.73 -32.25
C PHE A 1080 34.79 7.20 -32.30
N GLY A 1081 34.60 6.54 -31.16
CA GLY A 1081 34.75 5.10 -30.99
C GLY A 1081 33.67 4.29 -31.69
N ASP A 1082 33.77 2.98 -31.55
CA ASP A 1082 32.85 2.02 -32.13
C ASP A 1082 31.50 1.97 -31.39
N VAL A 1083 30.53 1.28 -31.99
CA VAL A 1083 29.12 1.31 -31.59
C VAL A 1083 28.80 0.19 -30.62
N CYS A 1084 27.97 0.47 -29.62
CA CYS A 1084 27.29 -0.49 -28.78
C CYS A 1084 25.78 -0.46 -29.03
N MET A 1085 25.14 -1.64 -29.08
CA MET A 1085 23.68 -1.79 -29.04
C MET A 1085 23.30 -2.66 -27.83
N PHE A 1086 22.59 -2.06 -26.87
CA PHE A 1086 22.09 -2.73 -25.67
C PHE A 1086 20.59 -2.92 -25.76
N SER A 1087 20.09 -4.06 -25.30
CA SER A 1087 18.65 -4.37 -25.30
C SER A 1087 18.15 -4.61 -23.89
N ARG A 1088 16.95 -4.10 -23.57
CA ARG A 1088 16.33 -4.29 -22.26
C ARG A 1088 15.95 -5.77 -22.02
N PRO A 1089 16.24 -6.35 -20.85
CA PRO A 1089 15.81 -7.72 -20.51
C PRO A 1089 14.29 -7.88 -20.48
N GLY A 1090 13.79 -9.07 -20.83
CA GLY A 1090 12.36 -9.40 -20.75
C GLY A 1090 11.50 -8.95 -21.93
N LEU A 1091 12.10 -8.39 -22.99
CA LEU A 1091 11.44 -8.20 -24.28
C LEU A 1091 11.18 -9.58 -24.92
N SER A 1092 10.02 -10.19 -24.61
CA SER A 1092 9.55 -11.42 -25.25
C SER A 1092 9.04 -11.11 -26.66
N GLY A 1093 9.98 -10.80 -27.54
CA GLY A 1093 9.77 -10.72 -28.98
C GLY A 1093 10.97 -11.38 -29.62
N THR A 1094 10.78 -12.57 -30.17
CA THR A 1094 11.73 -13.21 -31.08
C THR A 1094 12.22 -12.19 -32.10
N ILE A 1095 13.46 -11.72 -31.94
CA ILE A 1095 14.28 -11.33 -33.08
C ILE A 1095 14.65 -12.67 -33.73
N ARG A 1096 13.76 -13.15 -34.61
CA ARG A 1096 14.01 -14.26 -35.50
C ARG A 1096 14.26 -13.72 -36.90
#